data_AF-A0A7K0ESL8-F1
#
_entry.id   AF-A0A7K0ESL8-F1
#
_cell.length_a   1.000
_cell.length_b   1.000
_cell.length_c   1.000
_cell.angle_alpha   90.00
_cell.angle_beta   90.00
_cell.angle_gamma   90.00
#
_symmetry.space_group_name_H-M   'P 1'
#
loop_
_entity.id
_entity.type
_entity.pdbx_description
1 polymer ?
#
loop_
_entity_poly.entity_id
_entity_poly.type
_entity_poly.pdbx_seq_one_letter_code
_entity_poly.pdbx_strand_id
1 'polypeptide(L)'
;MIRLISFLFAFFTLTTAYAQTAKTVYPGADEKTPSMAMYFDWINRNWNGSNEQKTLKNLDFFGWMKRQYGMQLDVFLLDAGVFDNGPNCSSTPKEMAHGTLNSPWFRKAYPNGFNTIAQRADSIGTRLGLWIGPDGYGNTPEEAQQRVDLLANLCRDYRLKIFKMDACCSDLRPEKEPYFMQAMQRARQFSPDLIVLNHRISLSEEAKKYTTTFLWEGKETYIDVNNFNDATAIHHRQGNMKRGYPPNLLRLTEDHGICLSSALDFWEDDLILQAFNRSLILAPEIYGNPWLLRDDEFPTLARIYNLHRQYRSVLTEAIALPETNYGYKAVSRGNATTRFITLRNLGWTSEVRTLQCDSSIGLGSAPRFTVKQIHPTEQVIGVFEYGKPVPVEVQPFRSALFMVTAEDSDFSITGIDYKIIQDQPKKPLVVQLLGKPGTTHTVRIKTGNRPFTKARLDGKPVDAAVSEIKVSFPGKQQQEATHRKIGTLLPISRPSNYRLVYETMCFANDNNALEVRSLVRAGKTRYPEVQAARDAFFNDPTFVQTGSWDRYAFDGDTGTAFNAYASTYTKGVIPPGALRIDLQLPTRIDQLVLRQVPADYQPGSVAFSNDLVRWQSATTKRTRTDLHVAVPKGGPFRYIKMANAPLSVREMEGFYQNRKLPASSWKASNLFEKEKEAKLAWAHSFSIAEADSGSYLALAVPGNYKTESLFAAVRAGNEWLAPTDRSPSFPYNNWEHVDTIDGNVTFYFPVKNRLLTKPLTVTLYSTDDTLTELQPALWLTNYPNSLLKKELVLE
;
A
#
# COMPACT_ATOMS: atom_id res chain seq x y z
N MET A 1 74.42 50.53 22.87
CA MET A 1 73.01 50.16 23.15
C MET A 1 72.66 49.00 22.21
N ILE A 2 72.85 47.70 22.47
CA ILE A 2 72.96 46.88 23.68
C ILE A 2 71.73 46.99 24.59
N ARG A 3 71.01 45.86 24.69
CA ARG A 3 70.05 45.40 25.71
C ARG A 3 68.64 46.01 25.72
N LEU A 4 67.68 45.24 25.19
CA LEU A 4 66.72 44.50 26.04
C LEU A 4 66.16 43.28 25.28
N ILE A 5 66.94 42.21 25.33
CA ILE A 5 66.50 40.82 25.12
C ILE A 5 65.99 40.31 26.47
N SER A 6 65.03 39.39 26.43
CA SER A 6 64.68 38.34 27.42
C SER A 6 63.26 38.49 27.93
N PHE A 7 62.28 37.89 27.25
CA PHE A 7 61.18 37.15 27.92
C PHE A 7 60.19 36.43 26.98
N LEU A 8 60.45 36.30 25.67
CA LEU A 8 59.51 35.59 24.76
C LEU A 8 60.21 34.58 23.84
N PHE A 9 61.27 33.94 24.34
CA PHE A 9 61.96 32.82 23.66
C PHE A 9 62.09 31.62 24.61
N ALA A 10 60.96 31.17 25.19
CA ALA A 10 60.91 29.95 25.99
C ALA A 10 59.51 29.29 26.01
N PHE A 11 58.71 29.43 24.95
CA PHE A 11 57.42 28.73 24.83
C PHE A 11 57.12 28.22 23.40
N PHE A 12 58.16 27.99 22.61
CA PHE A 12 58.06 27.37 21.28
C PHE A 12 58.96 26.14 21.17
N THR A 13 58.86 25.24 22.15
CA THR A 13 59.22 23.83 21.98
C THR A 13 58.25 23.02 22.83
N LEU A 14 57.66 21.96 22.24
CA LEU A 14 56.67 21.03 22.79
C LEU A 14 55.18 21.39 22.64
N THR A 15 54.70 21.49 21.40
CA THR A 15 53.35 21.00 21.03
C THR A 15 53.39 20.23 19.72
N THR A 16 54.34 19.29 19.60
CA THR A 16 54.20 18.21 18.61
C THR A 16 53.30 17.12 19.19
N ALA A 17 52.25 16.83 18.42
CA ALA A 17 51.48 15.60 18.39
C ALA A 17 50.65 15.24 19.64
N TYR A 18 49.38 15.63 19.62
CA TYR A 18 48.24 14.72 19.78
C TYR A 18 47.01 15.33 19.10
N ALA A 19 47.10 15.57 17.78
CA ALA A 19 45.89 15.49 16.98
C ALA A 19 45.58 14.00 16.87
N GLN A 20 44.84 13.46 17.84
CA GLN A 20 44.18 12.17 17.68
C GLN A 20 43.30 12.34 16.44
N THR A 21 43.74 11.79 15.30
CA THR A 21 42.90 11.67 14.12
C THR A 21 41.64 10.96 14.58
N ALA A 22 40.52 11.69 14.63
CA ALA A 22 39.24 11.13 15.03
C ALA A 22 39.01 9.87 14.18
N LYS A 23 38.94 8.71 14.84
CA LYS A 23 38.83 7.42 14.16
C LYS A 23 37.60 7.46 13.25
N THR A 24 37.81 7.35 11.94
CA THR A 24 36.70 7.33 10.98
C THR A 24 35.81 6.13 11.27
N VAL A 25 34.54 6.39 11.59
CA VAL A 25 33.54 5.34 11.83
C VAL A 25 32.88 5.02 10.51
N TYR A 26 32.85 3.73 10.13
CA TYR A 26 32.05 3.25 9.01
C TYR A 26 30.71 2.74 9.54
N PRO A 27 29.58 3.42 9.27
CA PRO A 27 28.29 3.06 9.84
C PRO A 27 27.59 1.94 9.04
N GLY A 28 28.35 1.02 8.43
CA GLY A 28 27.82 -0.14 7.70
C GLY A 28 27.36 0.12 6.27
N ALA A 29 27.07 1.37 5.90
CA ALA A 29 26.81 1.82 4.54
C ALA A 29 27.17 3.31 4.37
N ASP A 30 27.25 3.73 3.12
CA ASP A 30 27.41 5.11 2.69
C ASP A 30 26.44 5.46 1.53
N GLU A 31 26.45 6.70 1.08
CA GLU A 31 25.61 7.22 -0.01
C GLU A 31 25.84 6.50 -1.37
N LYS A 32 26.95 5.78 -1.54
CA LYS A 32 27.28 5.01 -2.75
C LYS A 32 27.03 3.51 -2.57
N THR A 33 26.59 3.08 -1.40
CA THR A 33 26.24 1.68 -1.15
C THR A 33 25.01 1.32 -1.98
N PRO A 34 25.07 0.27 -2.82
CA PRO A 34 23.90 -0.14 -3.60
C PRO A 34 22.75 -0.56 -2.69
N SER A 35 21.51 -0.22 -3.05
CA SER A 35 20.39 -0.50 -2.17
C SER A 35 20.13 -2.00 -1.97
N MET A 36 19.49 -2.29 -0.85
CA MET A 36 19.07 -3.63 -0.44
C MET A 36 17.56 -3.63 -0.28
N ALA A 37 16.89 -4.61 -0.87
CA ALA A 37 15.45 -4.70 -0.80
C ALA A 37 15.00 -5.15 0.59
N MET A 38 14.05 -4.43 1.19
CA MET A 38 13.58 -4.69 2.55
C MET A 38 12.07 -4.93 2.61
N TYR A 39 11.67 -5.84 3.49
CA TYR A 39 10.32 -6.00 4.00
C TYR A 39 10.36 -5.89 5.51
N PHE A 40 9.38 -5.20 6.10
CA PHE A 40 9.14 -5.24 7.54
C PHE A 40 7.68 -5.57 7.85
N ASP A 41 7.44 -6.29 8.95
CA ASP A 41 6.15 -6.90 9.25
C ASP A 41 5.19 -6.00 10.07
N TRP A 42 5.50 -4.71 10.16
CA TRP A 42 4.56 -3.69 10.63
C TRP A 42 3.24 -3.76 9.84
N ILE A 43 2.10 -3.50 10.48
CA ILE A 43 0.73 -3.77 9.96
C ILE A 43 0.40 -5.27 9.77
N ASN A 44 1.35 -6.17 9.50
CA ASN A 44 1.01 -7.61 9.45
C ASN A 44 0.68 -8.19 10.83
N ARG A 45 1.18 -7.60 11.92
CA ARG A 45 0.72 -7.96 13.28
C ARG A 45 0.45 -6.80 14.22
N ASN A 46 0.40 -5.57 13.69
CA ASN A 46 0.17 -4.35 14.49
C ASN A 46 1.23 -4.26 15.62
N TRP A 47 0.99 -3.48 16.68
CA TRP A 47 1.93 -3.22 17.79
C TRP A 47 2.29 -4.46 18.63
N ASN A 48 1.67 -5.61 18.38
CA ASN A 48 1.78 -6.80 19.24
C ASN A 48 2.95 -7.75 18.85
N GLY A 49 3.72 -7.41 17.82
CA GLY A 49 4.94 -8.08 17.30
C GLY A 49 4.79 -9.53 16.86
N SER A 50 5.30 -9.98 15.71
CA SER A 50 5.01 -11.32 15.14
C SER A 50 5.37 -12.55 16.02
N ASN A 51 5.02 -13.76 15.56
CA ASN A 51 5.48 -15.04 16.13
C ASN A 51 6.21 -15.89 15.09
N GLU A 52 6.93 -16.92 15.56
CA GLU A 52 7.71 -17.81 14.71
C GLU A 52 6.89 -18.41 13.55
N GLN A 53 5.69 -18.93 13.82
CA GLN A 53 4.88 -19.59 12.80
C GLN A 53 4.47 -18.64 11.67
N LYS A 54 3.97 -17.45 12.01
CA LYS A 54 3.56 -16.41 11.06
C LYS A 54 4.76 -15.89 10.27
N THR A 55 5.86 -15.61 10.94
CA THR A 55 7.12 -15.20 10.30
C THR A 55 7.60 -16.23 9.29
N LEU A 56 7.52 -17.53 9.60
CA LEU A 56 7.87 -18.59 8.64
C LEU A 56 6.95 -18.60 7.40
N LYS A 57 5.64 -18.39 7.56
CA LYS A 57 4.71 -18.28 6.41
C LYS A 57 5.01 -17.06 5.53
N ASN A 58 5.36 -15.94 6.15
CA ASN A 58 5.74 -14.74 5.42
C ASN A 58 7.08 -14.95 4.67
N LEU A 59 8.07 -15.58 5.31
CA LEU A 59 9.33 -15.97 4.64
C LEU A 59 9.09 -16.97 3.51
N ASP A 60 8.13 -17.90 3.65
CA ASP A 60 7.76 -18.84 2.59
C ASP A 60 7.19 -18.13 1.36
N PHE A 61 6.38 -17.08 1.54
CA PHE A 61 5.92 -16.22 0.46
C PHE A 61 7.11 -15.59 -0.29
N PHE A 62 8.08 -14.99 0.39
CA PHE A 62 9.26 -14.42 -0.28
C PHE A 62 10.15 -15.50 -0.92
N GLY A 63 10.27 -16.66 -0.28
CA GLY A 63 10.93 -17.82 -0.87
C GLY A 63 10.24 -18.27 -2.15
N TRP A 64 8.91 -18.24 -2.20
CA TRP A 64 8.13 -18.52 -3.40
C TRP A 64 8.35 -17.45 -4.47
N MET A 65 8.30 -16.16 -4.13
CA MET A 65 8.60 -15.06 -5.07
C MET A 65 9.99 -15.19 -5.70
N LYS A 66 11.00 -15.56 -4.90
CA LYS A 66 12.35 -15.84 -5.41
C LYS A 66 12.35 -17.04 -6.36
N ARG A 67 11.78 -18.18 -5.95
CA ARG A 67 11.75 -19.39 -6.79
C ARG A 67 10.98 -19.16 -8.09
N GLN A 68 9.85 -18.48 -8.03
CA GLN A 68 8.97 -18.28 -9.18
C GLN A 68 9.43 -17.17 -10.10
N TYR A 69 9.90 -16.03 -9.57
CA TYR A 69 10.15 -14.83 -10.38
C TYR A 69 11.56 -14.24 -10.22
N GLY A 70 12.44 -14.87 -9.44
CA GLY A 70 13.79 -14.38 -9.19
C GLY A 70 13.86 -13.20 -8.22
N MET A 71 12.73 -12.77 -7.67
CA MET A 71 12.65 -11.64 -6.74
C MET A 71 13.40 -11.96 -5.44
N GLN A 72 14.51 -11.26 -5.20
CA GLN A 72 15.30 -11.41 -3.99
C GLN A 72 14.95 -10.33 -2.97
N LEU A 73 14.54 -10.77 -1.78
CA LEU A 73 14.47 -9.94 -0.58
C LEU A 73 15.81 -10.00 0.16
N ASP A 74 16.45 -8.86 0.43
CA ASP A 74 17.73 -8.86 1.17
C ASP A 74 17.48 -8.90 2.69
N VAL A 75 16.48 -8.16 3.18
CA VAL A 75 16.18 -8.05 4.60
C VAL A 75 14.71 -8.34 4.90
N PHE A 76 14.47 -9.23 5.87
CA PHE A 76 13.19 -9.37 6.56
C PHE A 76 13.34 -8.79 7.97
N LEU A 77 12.72 -7.65 8.22
CA LEU A 77 12.77 -6.94 9.49
C LEU A 77 11.55 -7.31 10.35
N LEU A 78 11.82 -7.82 11.54
CA LEU A 78 10.83 -8.05 12.59
C LEU A 78 10.61 -6.72 13.32
N ASP A 79 9.42 -6.15 13.17
CA ASP A 79 9.07 -4.83 13.69
C ASP A 79 8.55 -4.90 15.15
N ALA A 80 7.91 -3.83 15.62
CA ALA A 80 7.65 -3.57 17.04
C ALA A 80 6.90 -4.70 17.78
N GLY A 81 7.28 -4.93 19.04
CA GLY A 81 6.64 -5.89 19.96
C GLY A 81 7.19 -7.33 19.89
N VAL A 82 8.16 -7.61 19.01
CA VAL A 82 8.80 -8.93 18.93
C VAL A 82 9.81 -9.13 20.06
N PHE A 83 10.72 -8.18 20.22
CA PHE A 83 11.85 -8.30 21.15
C PHE A 83 11.75 -7.29 22.27
N ASP A 84 11.90 -6.00 21.95
CA ASP A 84 11.58 -4.89 22.85
C ASP A 84 10.12 -4.46 22.65
N ASN A 85 9.55 -3.80 23.66
CA ASN A 85 8.19 -3.26 23.64
C ASN A 85 8.18 -1.77 24.04
N GLY A 86 7.52 -0.93 23.24
CA GLY A 86 7.18 0.44 23.64
C GLY A 86 5.92 0.52 24.51
N PRO A 87 5.60 1.70 25.06
CA PRO A 87 4.41 1.90 25.91
C PRO A 87 3.09 1.48 25.24
N ASN A 88 3.04 1.59 23.90
CA ASN A 88 1.88 1.22 23.07
C ASN A 88 2.04 -0.16 22.40
N CYS A 89 3.19 -0.82 22.56
CA CYS A 89 3.56 -2.06 21.87
C CYS A 89 3.72 -3.25 22.81
N SER A 90 3.13 -3.16 24.02
CA SER A 90 3.37 -4.11 25.10
C SER A 90 2.13 -4.93 25.42
N SER A 91 2.31 -6.25 25.52
CA SER A 91 1.33 -7.17 26.14
C SER A 91 1.24 -7.00 27.67
N THR A 92 2.14 -6.21 28.27
CA THR A 92 2.17 -5.82 29.68
C THR A 92 2.11 -4.29 29.79
N PRO A 93 0.91 -3.69 29.85
CA PRO A 93 0.76 -2.23 29.88
C PRO A 93 1.46 -1.60 31.08
N LYS A 94 2.07 -0.42 30.88
CA LYS A 94 2.60 0.56 31.86
C LYS A 94 4.11 0.65 32.09
N GLU A 95 4.95 -0.19 31.49
CA GLU A 95 6.41 0.01 31.49
C GLU A 95 7.04 -0.25 30.11
N MET A 96 8.05 0.55 29.75
CA MET A 96 8.91 0.26 28.59
C MET A 96 9.70 -1.00 28.89
N ALA A 97 9.61 -2.03 28.04
CA ALA A 97 10.24 -3.31 28.30
C ALA A 97 11.31 -3.60 27.25
N HIS A 98 12.57 -3.46 27.63
CA HIS A 98 13.70 -3.94 26.84
C HIS A 98 13.85 -5.45 27.04
N GLY A 99 13.73 -6.20 25.96
CA GLY A 99 13.70 -7.65 25.98
C GLY A 99 15.07 -8.30 25.88
N THR A 100 15.07 -9.61 26.11
CA THR A 100 16.18 -10.52 25.87
C THR A 100 15.64 -11.81 25.25
N LEU A 101 16.54 -12.69 24.80
CA LEU A 101 16.16 -14.06 24.38
C LEU A 101 15.51 -14.89 25.52
N ASN A 102 15.61 -14.41 26.76
CA ASN A 102 15.02 -15.05 27.93
C ASN A 102 13.68 -14.44 28.36
N SER A 103 13.24 -13.35 27.73
CA SER A 103 11.98 -12.71 28.06
C SER A 103 10.79 -13.67 27.88
N PRO A 104 9.83 -13.73 28.83
CA PRO A 104 8.71 -14.68 28.74
C PRO A 104 7.85 -14.51 27.48
N TRP A 105 7.56 -13.26 27.08
CA TRP A 105 6.79 -12.99 25.86
C TRP A 105 7.55 -13.44 24.60
N PHE A 106 8.86 -13.17 24.55
CA PHE A 106 9.72 -13.59 23.45
C PHE A 106 9.75 -15.10 23.32
N ARG A 107 10.03 -15.84 24.40
CA ARG A 107 10.04 -17.32 24.39
C ARG A 107 8.68 -17.91 24.03
N LYS A 108 7.58 -17.24 24.38
CA LYS A 108 6.23 -17.67 23.97
C LYS A 108 6.01 -17.48 22.47
N ALA A 109 6.46 -16.37 21.91
CA ALA A 109 6.30 -16.06 20.48
C ALA A 109 7.30 -16.79 19.58
N TYR A 110 8.52 -17.03 20.09
CA TYR A 110 9.67 -17.63 19.42
C TYR A 110 10.30 -18.70 20.33
N PRO A 111 9.64 -19.86 20.50
CA PRO A 111 10.09 -20.91 21.41
C PRO A 111 11.47 -21.50 21.06
N ASN A 112 11.88 -21.40 19.80
CA ASN A 112 13.19 -21.85 19.32
C ASN A 112 14.23 -20.71 19.22
N GLY A 113 13.95 -19.57 19.86
CA GLY A 113 14.66 -18.32 19.59
C GLY A 113 14.51 -17.92 18.13
N PHE A 114 15.52 -17.26 17.56
CA PHE A 114 15.51 -16.89 16.14
C PHE A 114 16.10 -17.96 15.22
N ASN A 115 16.54 -19.12 15.74
CA ASN A 115 17.28 -20.12 14.96
C ASN A 115 16.50 -20.59 13.72
N THR A 116 15.25 -21.01 13.89
CA THR A 116 14.43 -21.55 12.79
C THR A 116 14.20 -20.50 11.70
N ILE A 117 13.84 -19.27 12.10
CA ILE A 117 13.56 -18.21 11.13
C ILE A 117 14.84 -17.69 10.47
N ALA A 118 15.97 -17.66 11.17
CA ALA A 118 17.25 -17.27 10.61
C ALA A 118 17.73 -18.29 9.58
N GLN A 119 17.65 -19.58 9.89
CA GLN A 119 17.93 -20.66 8.93
C GLN A 119 17.02 -20.59 7.71
N ARG A 120 15.73 -20.30 7.92
CA ARG A 120 14.77 -20.15 6.82
C ARG A 120 15.10 -18.94 5.95
N ALA A 121 15.38 -17.79 6.54
CA ALA A 121 15.78 -16.58 5.82
C ALA A 121 17.09 -16.82 5.03
N ASP A 122 18.11 -17.42 5.66
CA ASP A 122 19.38 -17.77 5.01
C ASP A 122 19.18 -18.71 3.82
N SER A 123 18.26 -19.69 3.92
CA SER A 123 17.96 -20.62 2.81
C SER A 123 17.43 -19.94 1.54
N ILE A 124 16.90 -18.71 1.67
CA ILE A 124 16.43 -17.89 0.55
C ILE A 124 17.34 -16.68 0.30
N GLY A 125 18.50 -16.60 0.96
CA GLY A 125 19.46 -15.50 0.80
C GLY A 125 18.99 -14.18 1.42
N THR A 126 18.15 -14.25 2.44
CA THR A 126 17.61 -13.10 3.19
C THR A 126 18.23 -13.09 4.59
N ARG A 127 18.56 -11.91 5.11
CA ARG A 127 19.00 -11.72 6.50
C ARG A 127 17.88 -11.12 7.34
N LEU A 128 17.90 -11.37 8.63
CA LEU A 128 16.94 -10.79 9.55
C LEU A 128 17.35 -9.37 9.98
N GLY A 129 16.35 -8.53 10.23
CA GLY A 129 16.49 -7.28 10.96
C GLY A 129 15.62 -7.30 12.22
N LEU A 130 15.88 -6.40 13.16
CA LEU A 130 15.11 -6.29 14.39
C LEU A 130 14.80 -4.83 14.74
N TRP A 131 13.53 -4.55 15.05
CA TRP A 131 13.12 -3.34 15.74
C TRP A 131 13.41 -3.45 17.24
N ILE A 132 14.08 -2.46 17.80
CA ILE A 132 14.48 -2.41 19.21
C ILE A 132 14.43 -0.98 19.74
N GLY A 133 14.35 -0.84 21.06
CA GLY A 133 14.60 0.45 21.70
C GLY A 133 16.08 0.79 21.72
N PRO A 134 16.43 2.09 21.69
CA PRO A 134 17.82 2.53 21.69
C PRO A 134 18.51 2.33 23.05
N ASP A 135 17.77 2.25 24.15
CA ASP A 135 18.28 2.02 25.51
C ASP A 135 18.24 0.51 25.91
N GLY A 136 17.88 0.20 27.15
CA GLY A 136 17.96 -1.11 27.76
C GLY A 136 19.27 -1.38 28.49
N TYR A 137 20.09 -0.35 28.75
CA TYR A 137 21.39 -0.47 29.41
C TYR A 137 21.32 -0.46 30.95
N GLY A 138 20.11 -0.65 31.52
CA GLY A 138 19.89 -0.69 32.97
C GLY A 138 20.42 0.55 33.71
N ASN A 139 20.66 0.40 35.01
CA ASN A 139 21.18 1.46 35.87
C ASN A 139 22.60 1.18 36.37
N THR A 140 23.10 -0.05 36.19
CA THR A 140 24.45 -0.47 36.58
C THR A 140 25.37 -0.67 35.36
N PRO A 141 26.70 -0.59 35.52
CA PRO A 141 27.65 -0.96 34.47
C PRO A 141 27.48 -2.40 33.98
N GLU A 142 27.13 -3.33 34.87
CA GLU A 142 26.92 -4.74 34.55
C GLU A 142 25.73 -4.94 33.61
N GLU A 143 24.59 -4.30 33.89
CA GLU A 143 23.42 -4.34 33.01
C GLU A 143 23.71 -3.69 31.65
N ALA A 144 24.45 -2.58 31.65
CA ALA A 144 24.84 -1.92 30.41
C ALA A 144 25.71 -2.84 29.55
N GLN A 145 26.68 -3.52 30.18
CA GLN A 145 27.54 -4.48 29.49
C GLN A 145 26.74 -5.70 28.99
N GLN A 146 25.76 -6.18 29.75
CA GLN A 146 24.86 -7.25 29.30
C GLN A 146 24.07 -6.86 28.04
N ARG A 147 23.59 -5.62 27.93
CA ARG A 147 22.90 -5.13 26.72
C ARG A 147 23.88 -5.00 25.54
N VAL A 148 25.10 -4.51 25.77
CA VAL A 148 26.17 -4.48 24.76
C VAL A 148 26.45 -5.88 24.22
N ASP A 149 26.63 -6.85 25.11
CA ASP A 149 26.89 -8.25 24.75
C ASP A 149 25.71 -8.88 24.01
N LEU A 150 24.48 -8.59 24.46
CA LEU A 150 23.26 -9.08 23.81
C LEU A 150 23.19 -8.62 22.35
N LEU A 151 23.31 -7.31 22.09
CA LEU A 151 23.23 -6.78 20.74
C LEU A 151 24.35 -7.30 19.84
N ALA A 152 25.57 -7.42 20.36
CA ALA A 152 26.70 -8.00 19.62
C ALA A 152 26.48 -9.49 19.31
N ASN A 153 25.97 -10.27 20.28
CA ASN A 153 25.69 -11.69 20.11
C ASN A 153 24.55 -11.95 19.13
N LEU A 154 23.52 -11.09 19.07
CA LEU A 154 22.48 -11.19 18.06
C LEU A 154 23.07 -11.09 16.63
N CYS A 155 24.03 -10.20 16.41
CA CYS A 155 24.76 -10.11 15.14
C CYS A 155 25.68 -11.32 14.90
N ARG A 156 26.35 -11.84 15.92
CA ARG A 156 27.19 -13.06 15.82
C ARG A 156 26.37 -14.30 15.45
N ASP A 157 25.29 -14.53 16.18
CA ASP A 157 24.56 -15.80 16.18
C ASP A 157 23.53 -15.85 15.05
N TYR A 158 22.88 -14.72 14.73
CA TYR A 158 21.81 -14.65 13.72
C TYR A 158 22.18 -13.80 12.51
N ARG A 159 23.40 -13.27 12.44
CA ARG A 159 23.88 -12.45 11.33
C ARG A 159 22.92 -11.30 11.02
N LEU A 160 22.36 -10.65 12.03
CA LEU A 160 21.40 -9.56 11.83
C LEU A 160 22.00 -8.47 10.95
N LYS A 161 21.16 -7.97 10.05
CA LYS A 161 21.51 -6.97 9.03
C LYS A 161 21.05 -5.56 9.39
N ILE A 162 19.98 -5.45 10.19
CA ILE A 162 19.39 -4.17 10.56
C ILE A 162 19.05 -4.16 12.05
N PHE A 163 19.40 -3.05 12.72
CA PHE A 163 18.72 -2.60 13.92
C PHE A 163 17.89 -1.36 13.57
N LYS A 164 16.56 -1.47 13.64
CA LYS A 164 15.66 -0.32 13.56
C LYS A 164 15.45 0.18 14.98
N MET A 165 16.16 1.24 15.35
CA MET A 165 16.11 1.77 16.70
C MET A 165 15.10 2.90 16.78
N ASP A 166 14.13 2.78 17.67
CA ASP A 166 12.95 3.63 17.66
C ASP A 166 12.63 4.25 19.01
N ALA A 167 12.48 5.57 19.01
CA ALA A 167 12.09 6.34 20.19
C ALA A 167 10.67 6.06 20.67
N CYS A 168 9.84 5.38 19.86
CA CYS A 168 8.56 4.84 20.31
C CYS A 168 8.73 3.82 21.45
N CYS A 169 9.87 3.10 21.51
CA CYS A 169 10.20 2.27 22.67
C CYS A 169 10.57 3.12 23.89
N SER A 170 11.62 3.92 23.75
CA SER A 170 12.16 4.88 24.71
C SER A 170 13.17 5.77 23.97
N ASP A 171 13.50 6.95 24.49
CA ASP A 171 14.72 7.65 24.02
C ASP A 171 15.97 7.01 24.64
N LEU A 172 17.16 7.34 24.12
CA LEU A 172 18.43 6.95 24.73
C LEU A 172 18.82 7.95 25.83
N ARG A 173 19.07 7.46 27.05
CA ARG A 173 19.63 8.32 28.11
C ARG A 173 21.03 8.81 27.74
N PRO A 174 21.34 10.12 27.88
CA PRO A 174 22.64 10.68 27.46
C PRO A 174 23.85 9.98 28.09
N GLU A 175 23.76 9.60 29.37
CA GLU A 175 24.84 8.89 30.07
C GLU A 175 25.07 7.45 29.58
N LYS A 176 24.18 6.93 28.72
CA LYS A 176 24.27 5.58 28.12
C LYS A 176 24.83 5.58 26.70
N GLU A 177 25.04 6.74 26.08
CA GLU A 177 25.66 6.84 24.75
C GLU A 177 27.00 6.08 24.62
N PRO A 178 27.91 6.07 25.62
CA PRO A 178 29.15 5.29 25.52
C PRO A 178 28.91 3.79 25.29
N TYR A 179 27.91 3.22 25.96
CA TYR A 179 27.55 1.81 25.81
C TYR A 179 26.85 1.55 24.46
N PHE A 180 26.02 2.48 24.00
CA PHE A 180 25.44 2.42 22.65
C PHE A 180 26.54 2.38 21.57
N MET A 181 27.52 3.29 21.63
CA MET A 181 28.63 3.30 20.69
C MET A 181 29.43 2.01 20.75
N GLN A 182 29.73 1.51 21.95
CA GLN A 182 30.42 0.23 22.16
C GLN A 182 29.61 -0.95 21.58
N ALA A 183 28.30 -0.99 21.78
CA ALA A 183 27.42 -2.01 21.24
C ALA A 183 27.46 -2.03 19.71
N MET A 184 27.36 -0.87 19.06
CA MET A 184 27.39 -0.77 17.60
C MET A 184 28.76 -1.17 17.03
N GLN A 185 29.85 -0.80 17.70
CA GLN A 185 31.19 -1.25 17.33
C GLN A 185 31.35 -2.76 17.42
N ARG A 186 30.92 -3.37 18.53
CA ARG A 186 31.02 -4.83 18.73
C ARG A 186 30.09 -5.61 17.82
N ALA A 187 28.88 -5.12 17.59
CA ALA A 187 27.95 -5.70 16.61
C ALA A 187 28.58 -5.70 15.20
N ARG A 188 29.25 -4.62 14.80
CA ARG A 188 29.94 -4.52 13.51
C ARG A 188 31.24 -5.34 13.40
N GLN A 189 31.75 -5.91 14.49
CA GLN A 189 32.81 -6.94 14.40
C GLN A 189 32.27 -8.24 13.77
N PHE A 190 30.98 -8.54 14.01
CA PHE A 190 30.32 -9.74 13.48
C PHE A 190 29.51 -9.46 12.21
N SER A 191 28.87 -8.30 12.13
CA SER A 191 28.15 -7.80 10.95
C SER A 191 28.71 -6.45 10.51
N PRO A 192 29.85 -6.40 9.79
CA PRO A 192 30.48 -5.13 9.38
C PRO A 192 29.56 -4.20 8.57
N ASP A 193 28.56 -4.79 7.92
CA ASP A 193 27.57 -4.16 7.07
C ASP A 193 26.22 -3.92 7.78
N LEU A 194 26.19 -3.95 9.12
CA LEU A 194 25.00 -3.66 9.93
C LEU A 194 24.53 -2.23 9.72
N ILE A 195 23.27 -2.12 9.29
CA ILE A 195 22.54 -0.85 9.17
C ILE A 195 21.84 -0.57 10.49
N VAL A 196 22.00 0.64 11.01
CA VAL A 196 21.35 1.12 12.23
C VAL A 196 20.46 2.28 11.84
N LEU A 197 19.14 2.04 11.82
CA LEU A 197 18.17 3.07 11.47
C LEU A 197 17.88 3.91 12.71
N ASN A 198 18.12 5.22 12.62
CA ASN A 198 17.69 6.15 13.65
C ASN A 198 16.24 6.59 13.40
N HIS A 199 15.32 5.97 14.13
CA HIS A 199 13.91 6.26 14.10
C HIS A 199 13.54 7.18 15.28
N ARG A 200 13.78 8.49 15.10
CA ARG A 200 13.40 9.58 16.03
C ARG A 200 14.19 9.62 17.37
N ILE A 201 15.37 9.03 17.44
CA ILE A 201 16.22 8.99 18.64
C ILE A 201 17.02 10.29 18.79
N SER A 202 17.11 10.82 20.00
CA SER A 202 18.00 11.93 20.34
C SER A 202 19.41 11.40 20.58
N LEU A 203 20.39 11.87 19.80
CA LEU A 203 21.80 11.46 19.91
C LEU A 203 22.72 12.68 19.83
N SER A 204 23.83 12.63 20.57
CA SER A 204 24.96 13.55 20.36
C SER A 204 25.60 13.37 18.99
N GLU A 205 26.35 14.37 18.52
CA GLU A 205 27.08 14.30 17.24
C GLU A 205 28.10 13.14 17.20
N GLU A 206 28.62 12.71 18.36
CA GLU A 206 29.51 11.55 18.43
C GLU A 206 28.74 10.25 18.28
N ALA A 207 27.63 10.07 19.02
CA ALA A 207 26.81 8.87 18.94
C ALA A 207 26.15 8.70 17.56
N LYS A 208 25.72 9.79 16.92
CA LYS A 208 25.14 9.78 15.56
C LYS A 208 26.04 9.09 14.52
N LYS A 209 27.37 9.16 14.66
CA LYS A 209 28.33 8.50 13.75
C LYS A 209 28.17 6.97 13.71
N TYR A 210 27.51 6.38 14.70
CA TYR A 210 27.27 4.95 14.78
C TYR A 210 25.91 4.54 14.20
N THR A 211 25.05 5.50 13.88
CA THR A 211 23.81 5.29 13.10
C THR A 211 24.08 5.40 11.61
N THR A 212 23.28 4.70 10.80
CA THR A 212 23.44 4.65 9.34
C THR A 212 22.48 5.58 8.63
N THR A 213 21.23 5.66 9.09
CA THR A 213 20.21 6.50 8.47
C THR A 213 19.56 7.43 9.49
N PHE A 214 18.87 8.44 8.98
CA PHE A 214 17.92 9.25 9.72
C PHE A 214 16.52 9.13 9.10
N LEU A 215 15.49 9.35 9.92
CA LEU A 215 14.10 9.34 9.45
C LEU A 215 13.73 10.64 8.73
N TRP A 216 13.15 10.54 7.53
CA TRP A 216 12.67 11.68 6.75
C TRP A 216 11.15 11.84 6.82
N GLU A 217 10.70 13.03 7.26
CA GLU A 217 9.30 13.43 7.48
C GLU A 217 8.51 12.60 8.50
N GLY A 218 8.98 11.39 8.84
CA GLY A 218 8.27 10.46 9.71
C GLY A 218 6.93 9.99 9.15
N LYS A 219 6.69 10.20 7.86
CA LYS A 219 5.42 9.96 7.19
C LYS A 219 5.29 8.50 6.75
N GLU A 220 4.37 7.79 7.39
CA GLU A 220 3.97 6.43 7.04
C GLU A 220 3.07 6.40 5.79
N THR A 221 3.03 5.26 5.09
CA THR A 221 2.40 5.13 3.76
C THR A 221 1.21 4.16 3.74
N TYR A 222 0.60 3.90 4.90
CA TYR A 222 -0.62 3.11 5.03
C TYR A 222 -1.83 3.91 4.52
N ILE A 223 -2.34 3.52 3.35
CA ILE A 223 -3.31 4.29 2.58
C ILE A 223 -4.66 4.34 3.29
N ASP A 224 -5.24 5.53 3.34
CA ASP A 224 -6.47 5.86 4.07
C ASP A 224 -6.42 5.55 5.58
N VAL A 225 -5.20 5.49 6.14
CA VAL A 225 -4.95 5.32 7.57
C VAL A 225 -3.97 6.37 8.09
N ASN A 226 -2.76 6.43 7.52
CA ASN A 226 -1.72 7.39 7.88
C ASN A 226 -1.40 8.34 6.71
N ASN A 227 -1.81 8.01 5.49
CA ASN A 227 -1.73 8.90 4.35
C ASN A 227 -3.01 8.85 3.52
N PHE A 228 -3.42 10.02 3.04
CA PHE A 228 -4.71 10.26 2.41
C PHE A 228 -4.51 11.13 1.18
N ASN A 229 -5.47 11.07 0.28
CA ASN A 229 -5.57 12.07 -0.78
C ASN A 229 -5.90 13.43 -0.19
N ASP A 230 -5.13 14.44 -0.59
CA ASP A 230 -5.40 15.85 -0.28
C ASP A 230 -6.01 16.60 -1.48
N ALA A 231 -6.25 15.89 -2.58
CA ALA A 231 -6.96 16.34 -3.77
C ALA A 231 -7.75 15.16 -4.37
N THR A 232 -8.82 15.46 -5.11
CA THR A 232 -9.59 14.43 -5.82
C THR A 232 -8.70 13.72 -6.85
N ALA A 233 -8.78 12.40 -6.93
CA ALA A 233 -7.99 11.59 -7.84
C ALA A 233 -8.73 10.33 -8.27
N ILE A 234 -8.22 9.67 -9.32
CA ILE A 234 -8.82 8.42 -9.83
C ILE A 234 -8.62 7.22 -8.88
N HIS A 235 -7.83 7.35 -7.81
CA HIS A 235 -7.50 6.29 -6.85
C HIS A 235 -7.06 6.88 -5.51
N HIS A 236 -6.81 6.05 -4.50
CA HIS A 236 -6.49 6.46 -3.11
C HIS A 236 -5.03 6.86 -2.86
N ARG A 237 -4.16 6.74 -3.85
CA ARG A 237 -2.71 6.92 -3.69
C ARG A 237 -2.16 8.29 -4.11
N GLN A 238 -3.00 9.28 -4.42
CA GLN A 238 -2.52 10.62 -4.82
C GLN A 238 -1.66 11.26 -3.71
N GLY A 239 -2.01 11.08 -2.44
CA GLY A 239 -1.21 11.58 -1.31
C GLY A 239 0.20 10.98 -1.22
N ASN A 240 0.36 9.69 -1.53
CA ASN A 240 1.68 9.04 -1.63
C ASN A 240 2.43 9.52 -2.88
N MET A 241 1.73 9.59 -4.02
CA MET A 241 2.26 10.07 -5.29
C MET A 241 2.74 11.53 -5.24
N LYS A 242 2.20 12.34 -4.34
CA LYS A 242 2.66 13.72 -4.09
C LYS A 242 3.91 13.80 -3.20
N ARG A 243 4.28 12.73 -2.49
CA ARG A 243 5.46 12.73 -1.62
C ARG A 243 6.72 12.98 -2.43
N GLY A 244 7.57 13.90 -1.97
CA GLY A 244 8.79 14.31 -2.65
C GLY A 244 9.91 13.27 -2.58
N TYR A 245 11.14 13.76 -2.60
CA TYR A 245 12.36 13.00 -2.33
C TYR A 245 13.13 13.68 -1.17
N PRO A 246 14.00 12.95 -0.46
CA PRO A 246 14.80 13.53 0.62
C PRO A 246 15.63 14.73 0.13
N PRO A 247 15.89 15.73 0.98
CA PRO A 247 16.75 16.85 0.65
C PRO A 247 18.08 16.38 0.07
N ASN A 248 18.55 17.06 -0.99
CA ASN A 248 19.78 16.72 -1.72
C ASN A 248 19.82 15.28 -2.28
N LEU A 249 18.67 14.60 -2.39
CA LEU A 249 18.56 13.21 -2.86
C LEU A 249 19.38 12.22 -2.01
N LEU A 250 19.60 12.53 -0.74
CA LEU A 250 20.31 11.67 0.21
C LEU A 250 19.62 10.30 0.30
N ARG A 251 20.43 9.25 0.29
CA ARG A 251 19.99 7.86 0.28
C ARG A 251 20.12 7.19 1.64
N LEU A 252 20.95 7.73 2.55
CA LEU A 252 21.05 7.32 3.96
C LEU A 252 19.86 7.84 4.77
N THR A 253 18.65 7.57 4.28
CA THR A 253 17.40 8.06 4.80
C THR A 253 16.41 6.90 4.89
N GLU A 254 15.57 6.89 5.91
CA GLU A 254 14.41 6.00 6.03
C GLU A 254 13.14 6.80 5.68
N ASP A 255 12.26 6.20 4.88
CA ASP A 255 10.98 6.81 4.47
C ASP A 255 9.77 5.94 4.76
N HIS A 256 9.93 4.86 5.53
CA HIS A 256 8.95 3.80 5.82
C HIS A 256 8.54 2.94 4.61
N GLY A 257 9.09 3.15 3.41
CA GLY A 257 8.72 2.38 2.23
C GLY A 257 7.24 2.51 1.83
N ILE A 258 6.67 1.43 1.29
CA ILE A 258 5.30 1.37 0.76
C ILE A 258 4.46 0.36 1.55
N CYS A 259 3.33 0.78 2.11
CA CYS A 259 2.36 -0.14 2.71
C CYS A 259 1.54 -0.87 1.63
N LEU A 260 1.53 -2.19 1.70
CA LEU A 260 0.67 -3.06 0.89
C LEU A 260 -0.35 -3.77 1.79
N SER A 261 -1.29 -3.04 2.38
CA SER A 261 -2.38 -3.59 3.20
C SER A 261 -3.77 -3.02 2.89
N SER A 262 -3.83 -1.80 2.34
CA SER A 262 -5.07 -1.09 2.01
C SER A 262 -4.98 -0.43 0.63
N ALA A 263 -6.14 -0.24 0.00
CA ALA A 263 -6.32 0.46 -1.28
C ALA A 263 -5.21 0.14 -2.30
N LEU A 264 -5.14 -1.14 -2.67
CA LEU A 264 -4.02 -1.70 -3.43
C LEU A 264 -4.04 -1.37 -4.91
N ASP A 265 -5.04 -0.68 -5.44
CA ASP A 265 -4.97 -0.24 -6.84
C ASP A 265 -3.88 0.84 -7.01
N PHE A 266 -3.13 0.75 -8.11
CA PHE A 266 -2.00 1.63 -8.47
C PHE A 266 -0.82 1.58 -7.48
N TRP A 267 -0.66 0.48 -6.75
CA TRP A 267 0.47 0.30 -5.83
C TRP A 267 1.83 0.36 -6.55
N GLU A 268 1.87 -0.05 -7.82
CA GLU A 268 3.08 -0.07 -8.62
C GLU A 268 3.64 1.34 -8.88
N ASP A 269 2.77 2.35 -9.02
CA ASP A 269 3.17 3.73 -9.32
C ASP A 269 3.96 4.33 -8.14
N ASP A 270 3.50 4.03 -6.93
CA ASP A 270 4.11 4.45 -5.67
C ASP A 270 5.46 3.72 -5.46
N LEU A 271 5.49 2.40 -5.69
CA LEU A 271 6.73 1.62 -5.56
C LEU A 271 7.79 2.06 -6.58
N ILE A 272 7.41 2.45 -7.80
CA ILE A 272 8.34 3.02 -8.79
C ILE A 272 9.01 4.29 -8.26
N LEU A 273 8.25 5.16 -7.60
CA LEU A 273 8.81 6.38 -7.00
C LEU A 273 9.71 6.04 -5.80
N GLN A 274 9.33 5.10 -4.94
CA GLN A 274 10.18 4.69 -3.82
C GLN A 274 11.49 4.05 -4.33
N ALA A 275 11.39 3.14 -5.30
CA ALA A 275 12.52 2.38 -5.81
C ALA A 275 13.46 3.21 -6.70
N PHE A 276 12.95 4.02 -7.64
CA PHE A 276 13.77 4.68 -8.65
C PHE A 276 13.85 6.20 -8.53
N ASN A 277 12.90 6.86 -7.85
CA ASN A 277 12.96 8.31 -7.61
C ASN A 277 13.74 8.61 -6.33
N ARG A 278 13.31 8.03 -5.20
CA ARG A 278 13.98 8.17 -3.90
C ARG A 278 15.19 7.25 -3.79
N SER A 279 15.06 5.99 -4.20
CA SER A 279 16.17 5.02 -4.34
C SER A 279 17.09 4.96 -3.12
N LEU A 280 16.48 4.96 -1.93
CA LEU A 280 17.17 4.94 -0.63
C LEU A 280 17.98 3.66 -0.47
N ILE A 281 18.85 3.58 0.54
CA ILE A 281 19.66 2.37 0.75
C ILE A 281 18.83 1.10 1.05
N LEU A 282 17.56 1.25 1.44
CA LEU A 282 16.63 0.14 1.68
C LEU A 282 15.60 -0.08 0.56
N ALA A 283 15.84 0.49 -0.63
CA ALA A 283 14.95 0.33 -1.77
C ALA A 283 15.18 -0.98 -2.58
N PRO A 284 14.12 -1.61 -3.11
CA PRO A 284 12.70 -1.32 -2.83
C PRO A 284 12.29 -1.75 -1.42
N GLU A 285 11.51 -0.90 -0.75
CA GLU A 285 11.05 -1.11 0.63
C GLU A 285 9.52 -1.24 0.67
N ILE A 286 9.01 -2.35 1.19
CA ILE A 286 7.57 -2.57 1.37
C ILE A 286 7.26 -3.08 2.78
N TYR A 287 6.02 -2.89 3.24
CA TYR A 287 5.56 -3.46 4.51
C TYR A 287 4.06 -3.80 4.47
N GLY A 288 3.57 -4.41 5.56
CA GLY A 288 2.19 -4.85 5.66
C GLY A 288 1.98 -6.22 5.02
N ASN A 289 0.98 -6.34 4.15
CA ASN A 289 0.43 -7.61 3.69
C ASN A 289 0.53 -7.79 2.15
N PRO A 290 1.73 -7.90 1.56
CA PRO A 290 1.90 -7.99 0.09
C PRO A 290 1.19 -9.19 -0.55
N TRP A 291 0.86 -10.24 0.22
CA TRP A 291 0.00 -11.36 -0.23
C TRP A 291 -1.47 -10.96 -0.48
N LEU A 292 -1.89 -9.73 -0.16
CA LEU A 292 -3.19 -9.17 -0.57
C LEU A 292 -3.20 -8.61 -2.01
N LEU A 293 -2.07 -8.65 -2.72
CA LEU A 293 -2.06 -8.47 -4.17
C LEU A 293 -2.79 -9.65 -4.86
N ARG A 294 -3.30 -9.40 -6.08
CA ARG A 294 -3.83 -10.45 -6.96
C ARG A 294 -2.68 -11.30 -7.49
N ASP A 295 -3.00 -12.54 -7.85
CA ASP A 295 -2.05 -13.48 -8.45
C ASP A 295 -1.36 -12.92 -9.70
N ASP A 296 -2.03 -12.07 -10.48
CA ASP A 296 -1.51 -11.48 -11.72
C ASP A 296 -0.64 -10.23 -11.51
N GLU A 297 -0.49 -9.76 -10.27
CA GLU A 297 0.33 -8.60 -9.92
C GLU A 297 1.73 -8.96 -9.39
N PHE A 298 1.90 -10.18 -8.87
CA PHE A 298 3.19 -10.66 -8.37
C PHE A 298 4.33 -10.58 -9.41
N PRO A 299 4.12 -10.90 -10.71
CA PRO A 299 5.18 -10.71 -11.70
C PRO A 299 5.63 -9.25 -11.83
N THR A 300 4.72 -8.28 -11.72
CA THR A 300 5.07 -6.85 -11.73
C THR A 300 5.88 -6.46 -10.50
N LEU A 301 5.51 -6.96 -9.31
CA LEU A 301 6.28 -6.74 -8.07
C LEU A 301 7.71 -7.28 -8.22
N ALA A 302 7.84 -8.51 -8.72
CA ALA A 302 9.12 -9.12 -8.98
C ALA A 302 9.94 -8.34 -10.02
N ARG A 303 9.30 -7.88 -11.10
CA ARG A 303 9.97 -7.12 -12.17
C ARG A 303 10.60 -5.83 -11.64
N ILE A 304 9.88 -5.08 -10.79
CA ILE A 304 10.41 -3.87 -10.15
C ILE A 304 11.64 -4.18 -9.30
N TYR A 305 11.58 -5.23 -8.47
CA TYR A 305 12.69 -5.67 -7.63
C TYR A 305 13.91 -6.13 -8.45
N ASN A 306 13.67 -6.91 -9.50
CA ASN A 306 14.73 -7.45 -10.35
C ASN A 306 15.44 -6.34 -11.13
N LEU A 307 14.68 -5.39 -11.69
CA LEU A 307 15.23 -4.22 -12.36
C LEU A 307 16.04 -3.35 -11.41
N HIS A 308 15.48 -3.02 -10.24
CA HIS A 308 16.20 -2.24 -9.24
C HIS A 308 17.51 -2.95 -8.85
N ARG A 309 17.48 -4.25 -8.58
CA ARG A 309 18.66 -5.05 -8.26
C ARG A 309 19.68 -5.10 -9.40
N GLN A 310 19.24 -5.16 -10.65
CA GLN A 310 20.14 -5.19 -11.82
C GLN A 310 20.95 -3.89 -11.92
N TYR A 311 20.33 -2.74 -11.67
CA TYR A 311 20.95 -1.42 -11.86
C TYR A 311 21.32 -0.69 -10.56
N ARG A 312 21.14 -1.30 -9.38
CA ARG A 312 21.37 -0.64 -8.07
C ARG A 312 22.74 0.00 -7.88
N SER A 313 23.77 -0.45 -8.60
CA SER A 313 25.11 0.13 -8.53
C SER A 313 25.20 1.49 -9.20
N VAL A 314 24.37 1.77 -10.22
CA VAL A 314 24.35 3.05 -10.93
C VAL A 314 23.26 3.98 -10.42
N LEU A 315 22.21 3.45 -9.78
CA LEU A 315 21.12 4.25 -9.19
C LEU A 315 21.56 5.13 -8.00
N THR A 316 22.81 5.01 -7.56
CA THR A 316 23.39 5.81 -6.48
C THR A 316 23.64 7.26 -6.87
N GLU A 317 23.84 7.55 -8.16
CA GLU A 317 23.99 8.91 -8.67
C GLU A 317 22.65 9.45 -9.14
N ALA A 318 22.31 10.67 -8.75
CA ALA A 318 21.02 11.27 -9.06
C ALA A 318 21.11 12.76 -9.41
N ILE A 319 20.17 13.20 -10.23
CA ILE A 319 19.98 14.59 -10.63
C ILE A 319 18.49 14.91 -10.48
N ALA A 320 18.19 15.92 -9.65
CA ALA A 320 16.85 16.49 -9.61
C ALA A 320 16.63 17.27 -10.91
N LEU A 321 15.57 16.95 -11.64
CA LEU A 321 15.30 17.56 -12.93
C LEU A 321 14.43 18.81 -12.76
N PRO A 322 14.61 19.86 -13.60
CA PRO A 322 13.79 21.07 -13.53
C PRO A 322 12.29 20.78 -13.69
N GLU A 323 11.48 21.15 -12.71
CA GLU A 323 10.03 20.88 -12.71
C GLU A 323 9.32 21.55 -13.89
N THR A 324 9.83 22.69 -14.38
CA THR A 324 9.30 23.40 -15.56
C THR A 324 9.30 22.52 -16.81
N ASN A 325 10.26 21.60 -16.93
CA ASN A 325 10.44 20.78 -18.12
C ASN A 325 9.93 19.34 -17.90
N TYR A 326 10.21 18.78 -16.72
CA TYR A 326 9.99 17.36 -16.42
C TYR A 326 8.79 17.10 -15.49
N GLY A 327 8.18 18.14 -14.94
CA GLY A 327 7.07 18.01 -14.00
C GLY A 327 7.52 17.81 -12.55
N TYR A 328 6.53 17.69 -11.67
CA TYR A 328 6.73 17.72 -10.22
C TYR A 328 7.67 16.60 -9.73
N LYS A 329 8.75 16.98 -9.04
CA LYS A 329 9.72 16.08 -8.40
C LYS A 329 10.28 14.97 -9.31
N ALA A 330 10.55 15.30 -10.57
CA ALA A 330 11.23 14.40 -11.50
C ALA A 330 12.72 14.20 -11.14
N VAL A 331 13.21 12.97 -11.31
CA VAL A 331 14.60 12.60 -10.98
C VAL A 331 15.18 11.70 -12.07
N SER A 332 16.43 11.97 -12.47
CA SER A 332 17.26 11.08 -13.27
C SER A 332 18.29 10.37 -12.37
N ARG A 333 18.38 9.04 -12.42
CA ARG A 333 19.37 8.23 -11.69
C ARG A 333 20.16 7.33 -12.62
N GLY A 334 21.45 7.11 -12.39
CA GLY A 334 22.26 6.23 -13.23
C GLY A 334 23.68 6.77 -13.49
N ASN A 335 24.29 6.39 -14.59
CA ASN A 335 25.65 6.81 -14.95
C ASN A 335 25.67 7.51 -16.33
N ALA A 336 26.86 7.70 -16.90
CA ALA A 336 27.02 8.37 -18.19
C ALA A 336 26.45 7.56 -19.38
N THR A 337 26.24 6.26 -19.25
CA THR A 337 25.75 5.40 -20.36
C THR A 337 24.28 5.01 -20.19
N THR A 338 23.77 4.95 -18.97
CA THR A 338 22.41 4.52 -18.65
C THR A 338 21.79 5.39 -17.56
N ARG A 339 20.62 5.95 -17.83
CA ARG A 339 19.82 6.72 -16.88
C ARG A 339 18.38 6.20 -16.79
N PHE A 340 17.85 6.17 -15.58
CA PHE A 340 16.46 5.93 -15.23
C PHE A 340 15.81 7.26 -14.85
N ILE A 341 14.76 7.64 -15.56
CA ILE A 341 14.04 8.90 -15.35
C ILE A 341 12.65 8.58 -14.82
N THR A 342 12.34 9.15 -13.67
CA THR A 342 11.02 9.06 -13.04
C THR A 342 10.25 10.35 -13.24
N LEU A 343 9.06 10.24 -13.83
CA LEU A 343 8.10 11.33 -13.99
C LEU A 343 6.80 10.97 -13.26
N ARG A 344 5.97 11.97 -12.97
CA ARG A 344 4.62 11.74 -12.44
C ARG A 344 3.67 12.85 -12.87
N ASN A 345 2.39 12.50 -12.97
CA ASN A 345 1.31 13.43 -13.27
C ASN A 345 0.28 13.33 -12.15
N LEU A 346 -0.03 14.45 -11.49
CA LEU A 346 -1.03 14.53 -10.40
C LEU A 346 -2.35 15.16 -10.88
N GLY A 347 -2.52 15.33 -12.18
CA GLY A 347 -3.67 15.96 -12.83
C GLY A 347 -4.58 14.97 -13.55
N TRP A 348 -5.71 15.48 -14.01
CA TRP A 348 -6.78 14.71 -14.66
C TRP A 348 -6.58 14.45 -16.16
N THR A 349 -5.56 15.03 -16.79
CA THR A 349 -5.30 14.90 -18.23
C THR A 349 -3.88 14.44 -18.45
N SER A 350 -3.64 13.63 -19.50
CA SER A 350 -2.29 13.21 -19.86
C SER A 350 -1.40 14.42 -20.11
N GLU A 351 -0.14 14.31 -19.72
CA GLU A 351 0.88 15.31 -19.99
C GLU A 351 1.92 14.73 -20.94
N VAL A 352 2.30 15.49 -21.97
CA VAL A 352 3.46 15.14 -22.80
C VAL A 352 4.66 15.93 -22.28
N ARG A 353 5.72 15.20 -21.90
CA ARG A 353 6.98 15.74 -21.41
C ARG A 353 8.08 15.43 -22.43
N THR A 354 9.12 16.26 -22.47
CA THR A 354 10.23 16.09 -23.41
C THR A 354 11.46 15.62 -22.67
N LEU A 355 11.90 14.38 -22.91
CA LEU A 355 13.17 13.88 -22.43
C LEU A 355 14.31 14.36 -23.34
N GLN A 356 15.33 14.98 -22.76
CA GLN A 356 16.54 15.36 -23.50
C GLN A 356 17.58 14.23 -23.40
N CYS A 357 17.95 13.62 -24.52
CA CYS A 357 18.96 12.54 -24.53
C CYS A 357 20.38 13.11 -24.51
N ASP A 358 20.74 13.82 -23.44
CA ASP A 358 22.04 14.50 -23.30
C ASP A 358 22.51 14.63 -21.83
N SER A 359 23.56 15.44 -21.64
CA SER A 359 24.14 15.72 -20.33
C SER A 359 23.19 16.40 -19.33
N SER A 360 22.08 17.01 -19.76
CA SER A 360 21.12 17.64 -18.84
C SER A 360 20.40 16.63 -17.95
N ILE A 361 20.31 15.37 -18.37
CA ILE A 361 19.84 14.25 -17.56
C ILE A 361 20.98 13.37 -17.03
N GLY A 362 22.24 13.78 -17.24
CA GLY A 362 23.44 13.12 -16.75
C GLY A 362 24.06 12.07 -17.67
N LEU A 363 23.70 12.04 -18.97
CA LEU A 363 24.35 11.16 -19.95
C LEU A 363 25.68 11.76 -20.44
N GLY A 364 26.61 10.88 -20.81
CA GLY A 364 27.81 11.23 -21.55
C GLY A 364 27.54 11.30 -23.06
N SER A 365 28.55 11.67 -23.83
CA SER A 365 28.45 11.66 -25.29
C SER A 365 28.46 10.22 -25.83
N ALA A 366 27.45 9.88 -26.63
CA ALA A 366 27.37 8.63 -27.39
C ALA A 366 26.62 8.91 -28.71
N PRO A 367 26.86 8.16 -29.79
CA PRO A 367 26.21 8.42 -31.07
C PRO A 367 24.69 8.25 -30.98
N ARG A 368 24.21 7.28 -30.19
CA ARG A 368 22.79 6.95 -30.07
C ARG A 368 22.45 6.42 -28.68
N PHE A 369 21.23 6.71 -28.24
CA PHE A 369 20.59 6.16 -27.04
C PHE A 369 19.29 5.46 -27.40
N THR A 370 19.05 4.31 -26.78
CA THR A 370 17.74 3.66 -26.80
C THR A 370 16.92 4.19 -25.63
N VAL A 371 15.71 4.66 -25.92
CA VAL A 371 14.75 5.11 -24.92
C VAL A 371 13.67 4.05 -24.78
N LYS A 372 13.47 3.56 -23.55
CA LYS A 372 12.45 2.56 -23.20
C LYS A 372 11.54 3.12 -22.11
N GLN A 373 10.24 2.94 -22.27
CA GLN A 373 9.32 2.99 -21.13
C GLN A 373 9.40 1.64 -20.40
N ILE A 374 9.47 1.69 -19.08
CA ILE A 374 9.50 0.52 -18.19
C ILE A 374 8.17 0.40 -17.42
N HIS A 375 7.58 1.54 -17.06
CA HIS A 375 6.31 1.65 -16.34
C HIS A 375 5.48 2.79 -16.96
N PRO A 376 4.16 2.62 -17.20
CA PRO A 376 3.24 1.57 -16.73
C PRO A 376 3.25 0.23 -17.47
N THR A 377 3.83 0.20 -18.67
CA THR A 377 4.08 -0.99 -19.49
C THR A 377 5.47 -0.88 -20.11
N GLU A 378 6.08 -2.01 -20.46
CA GLU A 378 7.36 -1.97 -21.17
C GLU A 378 7.14 -1.68 -22.66
N GLN A 379 7.90 -0.72 -23.18
CA GLN A 379 7.86 -0.31 -24.58
C GLN A 379 9.20 0.27 -25.01
N VAL A 380 9.70 -0.11 -26.18
CA VAL A 380 10.81 0.61 -26.82
C VAL A 380 10.23 1.82 -27.57
N ILE A 381 10.53 3.02 -27.09
CA ILE A 381 10.08 4.28 -27.71
C ILE A 381 10.86 4.55 -29.00
N GLY A 382 12.17 4.30 -28.98
CA GLY A 382 13.01 4.45 -30.17
C GLY A 382 14.49 4.58 -29.85
N VAL A 383 15.27 4.86 -30.90
CA VAL A 383 16.70 5.13 -30.83
C VAL A 383 16.95 6.55 -31.32
N PHE A 384 17.62 7.36 -30.52
CA PHE A 384 17.77 8.80 -30.73
C PHE A 384 19.24 9.21 -30.64
N GLU A 385 19.64 10.22 -31.41
CA GLU A 385 20.99 10.80 -31.33
C GLU A 385 21.14 11.65 -30.05
N TYR A 386 22.37 11.86 -29.62
CA TYR A 386 22.67 12.75 -28.49
C TYR A 386 22.09 14.16 -28.73
N GLY A 387 21.49 14.75 -27.70
CA GLY A 387 20.86 16.08 -27.75
C GLY A 387 19.50 16.12 -28.43
N LYS A 388 18.96 14.98 -28.91
CA LYS A 388 17.63 14.96 -29.51
C LYS A 388 16.54 14.89 -28.44
N PRO A 389 15.47 15.71 -28.57
CA PRO A 389 14.31 15.65 -27.69
C PRO A 389 13.44 14.43 -28.02
N VAL A 390 12.90 13.79 -26.99
CA VAL A 390 11.99 12.63 -27.11
C VAL A 390 10.69 12.94 -26.36
N PRO A 391 9.54 13.06 -27.06
CA PRO A 391 8.26 13.24 -26.40
C PRO A 391 7.84 11.94 -25.72
N VAL A 392 7.43 12.03 -24.46
CA VAL A 392 6.90 10.91 -23.67
C VAL A 392 5.62 11.32 -22.97
N GLU A 393 4.66 10.40 -22.89
CA GLU A 393 3.40 10.63 -22.18
C GLU A 393 3.51 10.22 -20.71
N VAL A 394 2.92 11.02 -19.82
CA VAL A 394 2.65 10.66 -18.43
C VAL A 394 1.14 10.73 -18.19
N GLN A 395 0.54 9.55 -18.02
CA GLN A 395 -0.91 9.38 -17.89
C GLN A 395 -1.45 10.03 -16.59
N PRO A 396 -2.73 10.42 -16.55
CA PRO A 396 -3.37 11.03 -15.37
C PRO A 396 -3.17 10.23 -14.10
N PHE A 397 -2.70 10.88 -13.03
CA PHE A 397 -2.43 10.24 -11.74
C PHE A 397 -1.48 9.03 -11.78
N ARG A 398 -0.61 8.92 -12.79
CA ARG A 398 0.39 7.86 -12.90
C ARG A 398 1.81 8.37 -12.64
N SER A 399 2.69 7.47 -12.20
CA SER A 399 4.13 7.65 -12.40
C SER A 399 4.52 7.00 -13.73
N ALA A 400 5.67 7.40 -14.25
CA ALA A 400 6.29 6.77 -15.39
C ALA A 400 7.78 6.56 -15.09
N LEU A 401 8.31 5.43 -15.55
CA LEU A 401 9.74 5.12 -15.48
C LEU A 401 10.26 4.93 -16.89
N PHE A 402 11.25 5.71 -17.28
CA PHE A 402 11.95 5.59 -18.55
C PHE A 402 13.40 5.19 -18.32
N MET A 403 13.93 4.33 -19.17
CA MET A 403 15.35 4.01 -19.25
C MET A 403 15.92 4.58 -20.55
N VAL A 404 16.99 5.36 -20.45
CA VAL A 404 17.75 5.89 -21.59
C VAL A 404 19.14 5.31 -21.52
N THR A 405 19.54 4.51 -22.52
CA THR A 405 20.82 3.79 -22.48
C THR A 405 21.55 3.77 -23.82
N ALA A 406 22.88 3.91 -23.78
CA ALA A 406 23.79 3.65 -24.90
C ALA A 406 24.20 2.17 -24.99
N GLU A 407 23.92 1.37 -23.96
CA GLU A 407 24.35 -0.02 -23.80
C GLU A 407 23.16 -0.98 -23.88
N ASP A 408 22.34 -0.84 -24.93
CA ASP A 408 21.14 -1.67 -25.10
C ASP A 408 21.50 -3.10 -25.50
N SER A 409 21.85 -3.94 -24.52
CA SER A 409 22.16 -5.37 -24.71
C SER A 409 21.07 -6.31 -24.16
N ASP A 410 20.07 -5.75 -23.48
CA ASP A 410 18.98 -6.50 -22.88
C ASP A 410 17.95 -6.94 -23.91
N PHE A 411 17.16 -7.94 -23.51
CA PHE A 411 15.95 -8.33 -24.23
C PHE A 411 15.01 -7.13 -24.39
N SER A 412 14.41 -7.01 -25.57
CA SER A 412 13.33 -6.05 -25.80
C SER A 412 12.42 -6.46 -26.95
N ILE A 413 11.21 -5.90 -26.93
CA ILE A 413 10.23 -6.06 -27.99
C ILE A 413 9.89 -4.68 -28.54
N THR A 414 9.84 -4.58 -29.87
CA THR A 414 9.37 -3.37 -30.56
C THR A 414 8.06 -3.63 -31.29
N GLY A 415 7.28 -2.58 -31.50
CA GLY A 415 5.99 -2.64 -32.21
C GLY A 415 4.79 -2.99 -31.35
N ILE A 416 4.97 -3.26 -30.04
CA ILE A 416 3.89 -3.49 -29.09
C ILE A 416 4.34 -3.23 -27.65
N ASP A 417 3.41 -2.86 -26.77
CA ASP A 417 3.59 -2.86 -25.32
C ASP A 417 3.69 -4.29 -24.78
N TYR A 418 4.47 -4.49 -23.73
CA TYR A 418 4.62 -5.80 -23.12
C TYR A 418 4.86 -5.74 -21.61
N LYS A 419 4.76 -6.90 -20.97
CA LYS A 419 5.18 -7.14 -19.58
C LYS A 419 6.02 -8.40 -19.53
N ILE A 420 7.21 -8.31 -18.94
CA ILE A 420 8.00 -9.50 -18.64
C ILE A 420 7.43 -10.17 -17.39
N ILE A 421 7.04 -11.44 -17.54
CA ILE A 421 6.44 -12.24 -16.46
C ILE A 421 7.50 -13.13 -15.78
N GLN A 422 8.42 -13.65 -16.57
CA GLN A 422 9.52 -14.49 -16.11
C GLN A 422 10.77 -14.17 -16.94
N ASP A 423 11.83 -13.74 -16.29
CA ASP A 423 13.14 -13.59 -16.91
C ASP A 423 14.23 -14.06 -15.93
N GLN A 424 14.34 -15.38 -15.82
CA GLN A 424 15.36 -16.04 -15.01
C GLN A 424 16.32 -16.81 -15.90
N PRO A 425 17.63 -16.83 -15.56
CA PRO A 425 18.59 -17.68 -16.24
C PRO A 425 18.14 -19.14 -16.25
N LYS A 426 18.35 -19.83 -17.39
CA LYS A 426 18.02 -21.25 -17.58
C LYS A 426 16.52 -21.61 -17.46
N LYS A 427 15.63 -20.64 -17.35
CA LYS A 427 14.17 -20.83 -17.47
C LYS A 427 13.66 -20.17 -18.73
N PRO A 428 12.58 -20.66 -19.36
CA PRO A 428 11.96 -19.97 -20.48
C PRO A 428 11.63 -18.52 -20.12
N LEU A 429 11.91 -17.59 -21.04
CA LEU A 429 11.48 -16.20 -20.93
C LEU A 429 9.99 -16.15 -21.27
N VAL A 430 9.17 -15.66 -20.34
CA VAL A 430 7.72 -15.53 -20.53
C VAL A 430 7.35 -14.05 -20.55
N VAL A 431 6.70 -13.63 -21.62
CA VAL A 431 6.32 -12.24 -21.87
C VAL A 431 4.83 -12.19 -22.18
N GLN A 432 4.12 -11.22 -21.61
CA GLN A 432 2.77 -10.87 -22.02
C GLN A 432 2.84 -9.71 -23.01
N LEU A 433 2.45 -9.98 -24.25
CA LEU A 433 2.22 -8.96 -25.27
C LEU A 433 0.85 -8.32 -25.02
N LEU A 434 0.79 -6.99 -25.05
CA LEU A 434 -0.37 -6.21 -24.64
C LEU A 434 -0.94 -5.42 -25.82
N GLY A 435 -2.21 -5.67 -26.16
CA GLY A 435 -2.86 -4.99 -27.27
C GLY A 435 -4.30 -4.61 -26.98
N LYS A 436 -4.76 -3.51 -27.59
CA LYS A 436 -6.18 -3.13 -27.54
C LYS A 436 -7.01 -4.10 -28.40
N PRO A 437 -8.28 -4.36 -28.05
CA PRO A 437 -9.18 -5.15 -28.89
C PRO A 437 -9.25 -4.62 -30.33
N GLY A 438 -9.28 -5.52 -31.31
CA GLY A 438 -9.38 -5.19 -32.74
C GLY A 438 -8.09 -4.70 -33.40
N THR A 439 -6.95 -4.74 -32.70
CA THR A 439 -5.66 -4.28 -33.24
C THR A 439 -4.78 -5.43 -33.72
N THR A 440 -3.92 -5.17 -34.69
CA THR A 440 -2.86 -6.09 -35.13
C THR A 440 -1.53 -5.37 -35.11
N HIS A 441 -0.54 -6.01 -34.51
CA HIS A 441 0.80 -5.47 -34.32
C HIS A 441 1.83 -6.33 -35.02
N THR A 442 2.87 -5.67 -35.49
CA THR A 442 4.07 -6.30 -36.02
C THR A 442 5.14 -6.25 -34.94
N VAL A 443 5.41 -7.40 -34.34
CA VAL A 443 6.23 -7.55 -33.14
C VAL A 443 7.64 -7.97 -33.54
N ARG A 444 8.66 -7.18 -33.20
CA ARG A 444 10.06 -7.58 -33.43
C ARG A 444 10.78 -7.85 -32.13
N ILE A 445 11.46 -8.98 -32.08
CA ILE A 445 12.14 -9.47 -30.88
C ILE A 445 13.63 -9.20 -31.01
N LYS A 446 14.19 -8.52 -30.02
CA LYS A 446 15.63 -8.45 -29.79
C LYS A 446 15.96 -9.39 -28.63
N THR A 447 16.69 -10.46 -28.93
CA THR A 447 17.03 -11.51 -27.97
C THR A 447 18.06 -11.07 -26.92
N GLY A 448 18.76 -9.96 -27.17
CA GLY A 448 19.88 -9.52 -26.34
C GLY A 448 21.00 -10.56 -26.33
N ASN A 449 21.67 -10.70 -25.19
CA ASN A 449 22.79 -11.64 -25.01
C ASN A 449 22.36 -13.11 -24.81
N ARG A 450 21.06 -13.41 -24.81
CA ARG A 450 20.55 -14.77 -24.59
C ARG A 450 20.05 -15.38 -25.91
N PRO A 451 20.66 -16.46 -26.43
CA PRO A 451 20.12 -17.16 -27.58
C PRO A 451 18.85 -17.93 -27.18
N PHE A 452 17.85 -17.92 -28.06
CA PHE A 452 16.64 -18.73 -27.95
C PHE A 452 16.52 -19.60 -29.20
N THR A 453 16.07 -20.84 -29.01
CA THR A 453 15.96 -21.83 -30.10
C THR A 453 14.51 -22.14 -30.46
N LYS A 454 13.57 -21.84 -29.57
CA LYS A 454 12.13 -22.05 -29.78
C LYS A 454 11.34 -20.86 -29.27
N ALA A 455 10.22 -20.60 -29.95
CA ALA A 455 9.27 -19.58 -29.55
C ALA A 455 7.85 -20.14 -29.65
N ARG A 456 6.97 -19.72 -28.73
CA ARG A 456 5.54 -20.07 -28.76
C ARG A 456 4.70 -18.84 -28.46
N LEU A 457 3.65 -18.63 -29.25
CA LEU A 457 2.63 -17.61 -29.02
C LEU A 457 1.31 -18.30 -28.66
N ASP A 458 0.80 -18.05 -27.44
CA ASP A 458 -0.36 -18.74 -26.85
C ASP A 458 -0.27 -20.27 -27.01
N GLY A 459 0.92 -20.82 -26.72
CA GLY A 459 1.24 -22.25 -26.80
C GLY A 459 1.53 -22.78 -28.21
N LYS A 460 1.22 -22.02 -29.27
CA LYS A 460 1.47 -22.42 -30.67
C LYS A 460 2.90 -22.08 -31.09
N PRO A 461 3.64 -23.02 -31.72
CA PRO A 461 4.97 -22.73 -32.24
C PRO A 461 4.96 -21.54 -33.20
N VAL A 462 5.90 -20.64 -33.00
CA VAL A 462 6.28 -19.59 -33.96
C VAL A 462 7.75 -19.76 -34.25
N ASP A 463 8.17 -19.48 -35.49
CA ASP A 463 9.55 -19.69 -35.89
C ASP A 463 10.48 -18.78 -35.07
N ALA A 464 11.42 -19.39 -34.35
CA ALA A 464 12.37 -18.68 -33.50
C ALA A 464 13.41 -17.87 -34.31
N ALA A 465 13.59 -18.20 -35.59
CA ALA A 465 14.41 -17.43 -36.52
C ALA A 465 13.69 -16.18 -37.07
N VAL A 466 12.37 -16.07 -36.87
CA VAL A 466 11.60 -14.94 -37.38
C VAL A 466 11.81 -13.73 -36.48
N SER A 467 12.49 -12.72 -37.03
CA SER A 467 12.71 -11.41 -36.41
C SER A 467 11.42 -10.60 -36.23
N GLU A 468 10.31 -11.03 -36.85
CA GLU A 468 9.06 -10.27 -36.95
C GLU A 468 7.80 -11.16 -36.93
N ILE A 469 6.98 -11.05 -35.89
CA ILE A 469 5.76 -11.85 -35.70
C ILE A 469 4.53 -10.94 -35.78
N LYS A 470 3.51 -11.31 -36.57
CA LYS A 470 2.21 -10.63 -36.54
C LYS A 470 1.34 -11.14 -35.40
N VAL A 471 0.84 -10.23 -34.58
CA VAL A 471 0.04 -10.54 -33.39
C VAL A 471 -1.26 -9.74 -33.43
N SER A 472 -2.39 -10.45 -33.55
CA SER A 472 -3.72 -9.85 -33.62
C SER A 472 -4.51 -10.06 -32.33
N PHE A 473 -5.16 -9.00 -31.85
CA PHE A 473 -6.02 -9.02 -30.66
C PHE A 473 -7.48 -8.93 -31.09
N PRO A 474 -8.32 -9.94 -30.76
CA PRO A 474 -9.71 -9.97 -31.22
C PRO A 474 -10.54 -8.86 -30.57
N GLY A 475 -11.74 -8.61 -31.12
CA GLY A 475 -12.69 -7.63 -30.61
C GLY A 475 -12.77 -6.37 -31.46
N LYS A 476 -13.50 -5.37 -30.96
CA LYS A 476 -13.71 -4.09 -31.65
C LYS A 476 -12.84 -3.01 -31.03
N GLN A 477 -12.13 -2.27 -31.86
CA GLN A 477 -11.39 -1.09 -31.42
C GLN A 477 -12.37 0.01 -30.96
N GLN A 478 -12.15 0.50 -29.74
CA GLN A 478 -12.88 1.65 -29.22
C GLN A 478 -12.54 2.93 -29.99
N GLN A 479 -13.55 3.77 -30.15
CA GLN A 479 -13.48 5.09 -30.76
C GLN A 479 -13.21 6.18 -29.71
N GLU A 480 -13.72 6.02 -28.49
CA GLU A 480 -13.52 6.96 -27.39
C GLU A 480 -12.29 6.61 -26.54
N ALA A 481 -11.64 7.63 -25.97
CA ALA A 481 -10.52 7.44 -25.06
C ALA A 481 -10.96 6.80 -23.74
N THR A 482 -10.22 5.80 -23.25
CA THR A 482 -10.56 5.08 -22.01
C THR A 482 -10.66 6.01 -20.79
N HIS A 483 -9.77 6.99 -20.69
CA HIS A 483 -9.84 8.06 -19.68
C HIS A 483 -10.39 9.35 -20.30
N ARG A 484 -11.51 9.86 -19.79
CA ARG A 484 -12.16 11.08 -20.31
C ARG A 484 -13.11 11.73 -19.32
N LYS A 485 -13.29 13.04 -19.45
CA LYS A 485 -14.32 13.79 -18.71
C LYS A 485 -15.69 13.49 -19.30
N ILE A 486 -16.64 13.11 -18.47
CA ILE A 486 -18.04 12.88 -18.86
C ILE A 486 -18.88 14.15 -18.69
N GLY A 487 -18.58 14.96 -17.67
CA GLY A 487 -19.22 16.26 -17.49
C GLY A 487 -18.98 16.88 -16.11
N THR A 488 -19.50 18.08 -15.91
CA THR A 488 -19.57 18.74 -14.61
C THR A 488 -21.02 18.71 -14.14
N LEU A 489 -21.27 18.37 -12.87
CA LEU A 489 -22.62 18.37 -12.31
C LEU A 489 -23.07 19.80 -12.04
N LEU A 490 -24.31 20.11 -12.42
CA LEU A 490 -24.91 21.41 -12.20
C LEU A 490 -25.84 21.37 -10.99
N PRO A 491 -25.94 22.47 -10.20
CA PRO A 491 -26.90 22.56 -9.12
C PRO A 491 -28.33 22.33 -9.62
N ILE A 492 -29.13 21.61 -8.84
CA ILE A 492 -30.55 21.37 -9.12
C ILE A 492 -31.40 21.60 -7.87
N SER A 493 -32.70 21.82 -8.05
CA SER A 493 -33.63 21.77 -6.94
C SER A 493 -33.61 20.38 -6.29
N ARG A 494 -33.52 20.34 -4.96
CA ARG A 494 -33.42 19.11 -4.17
C ARG A 494 -34.57 18.14 -4.48
N PRO A 495 -34.28 16.97 -5.10
CA PRO A 495 -35.26 15.92 -5.30
C PRO A 495 -35.74 15.29 -3.98
N SER A 496 -37.02 14.89 -3.88
CA SER A 496 -37.59 14.27 -2.67
C SER A 496 -37.06 12.87 -2.36
N ASN A 497 -36.44 12.20 -3.33
CA ASN A 497 -35.92 10.85 -3.24
C ASN A 497 -34.46 10.76 -2.74
N TYR A 498 -33.86 11.84 -2.23
CA TYR A 498 -32.49 11.83 -1.69
C TYR A 498 -32.28 10.76 -0.61
N ARG A 499 -33.33 10.46 0.18
CA ARG A 499 -33.31 9.42 1.24
C ARG A 499 -33.00 8.04 0.69
N LEU A 500 -33.62 7.69 -0.44
CA LEU A 500 -33.35 6.44 -1.16
C LEU A 500 -31.88 6.39 -1.60
N VAL A 501 -31.34 7.50 -2.09
CA VAL A 501 -29.95 7.58 -2.56
C VAL A 501 -28.97 7.36 -1.41
N TYR A 502 -29.21 7.99 -0.26
CA TYR A 502 -28.42 7.79 0.95
C TYR A 502 -28.41 6.32 1.40
N GLU A 503 -29.59 5.71 1.55
CA GLU A 503 -29.67 4.30 1.96
C GLU A 503 -29.07 3.36 0.91
N THR A 504 -29.26 3.63 -0.39
CA THR A 504 -28.62 2.84 -1.45
C THR A 504 -27.10 2.85 -1.30
N MET A 505 -26.50 4.01 -1.00
CA MET A 505 -25.07 4.12 -0.73
C MET A 505 -24.65 3.34 0.52
N CYS A 506 -25.33 3.54 1.65
CA CYS A 506 -24.97 2.89 2.91
C CYS A 506 -25.12 1.35 2.87
N PHE A 507 -26.11 0.81 2.15
CA PHE A 507 -26.27 -0.65 2.01
C PHE A 507 -25.33 -1.28 0.97
N ALA A 508 -24.85 -0.51 -0.01
CA ALA A 508 -23.95 -1.02 -1.04
C ALA A 508 -22.49 -1.07 -0.59
N ASN A 509 -22.09 -0.22 0.36
CA ASN A 509 -20.73 -0.16 0.90
C ASN A 509 -20.60 -1.03 2.15
N ASP A 510 -19.42 -1.59 2.37
CA ASP A 510 -19.06 -2.20 3.64
C ASP A 510 -18.26 -1.22 4.51
N ASN A 511 -18.15 -1.54 5.79
CA ASN A 511 -17.29 -0.82 6.74
C ASN A 511 -16.26 -1.77 7.40
N ASN A 512 -15.89 -2.82 6.69
CA ASN A 512 -14.90 -3.79 7.14
C ASN A 512 -13.51 -3.16 7.17
N ALA A 513 -12.58 -3.78 7.90
CA ALA A 513 -11.17 -3.42 7.85
C ALA A 513 -10.65 -3.35 6.40
N LEU A 514 -9.77 -2.40 6.13
CA LEU A 514 -9.25 -2.17 4.78
C LEU A 514 -8.48 -3.38 4.22
N GLU A 515 -7.93 -4.23 5.09
CA GLU A 515 -7.30 -5.51 4.72
C GLU A 515 -8.34 -6.49 4.19
N VAL A 516 -9.54 -6.53 4.78
CA VAL A 516 -10.65 -7.38 4.32
C VAL A 516 -11.10 -6.92 2.94
N ARG A 517 -11.25 -5.62 2.74
CA ARG A 517 -11.58 -5.04 1.42
C ARG A 517 -10.50 -5.40 0.39
N SER A 518 -9.23 -5.31 0.78
CA SER A 518 -8.09 -5.69 -0.06
C SER A 518 -8.09 -7.19 -0.38
N LEU A 519 -8.44 -8.06 0.57
CA LEU A 519 -8.61 -9.50 0.33
C LEU A 519 -9.74 -9.78 -0.67
N VAL A 520 -10.89 -9.10 -0.53
CA VAL A 520 -12.02 -9.23 -1.46
C VAL A 520 -11.60 -8.79 -2.86
N ARG A 521 -10.89 -7.66 -2.97
CA ARG A 521 -10.32 -7.14 -4.23
C ARG A 521 -9.28 -8.11 -4.82
N ALA A 522 -8.48 -8.77 -4.00
CA ALA A 522 -7.49 -9.75 -4.43
C ALA A 522 -8.12 -11.03 -5.00
N GLY A 523 -9.30 -11.39 -4.50
CA GLY A 523 -9.97 -12.63 -4.86
C GLY A 523 -9.21 -13.89 -4.42
N LYS A 524 -9.61 -15.03 -4.98
CA LYS A 524 -8.98 -16.32 -4.69
C LYS A 524 -7.57 -16.38 -5.26
N THR A 525 -6.64 -16.95 -4.50
CA THR A 525 -5.30 -17.27 -4.99
C THR A 525 -5.20 -18.75 -5.32
N ARG A 526 -4.38 -19.08 -6.33
CA ARG A 526 -3.99 -20.47 -6.64
C ARG A 526 -2.70 -20.90 -5.95
N TYR A 527 -1.99 -19.98 -5.29
CA TYR A 527 -0.68 -20.25 -4.71
C TYR A 527 -0.80 -20.56 -3.21
N PRO A 528 -0.32 -21.73 -2.75
CA PRO A 528 -0.48 -22.13 -1.37
C PRO A 528 0.31 -21.23 -0.40
N GLU A 529 1.47 -20.70 -0.80
CA GLU A 529 2.25 -19.76 0.03
C GLU A 529 1.51 -18.44 0.24
N VAL A 530 0.79 -17.95 -0.77
CA VAL A 530 -0.05 -16.75 -0.67
C VAL A 530 -1.24 -17.00 0.24
N GLN A 531 -1.93 -18.13 0.07
CA GLN A 531 -3.06 -18.49 0.94
C GLN A 531 -2.61 -18.66 2.40
N ALA A 532 -1.47 -19.32 2.65
CA ALA A 532 -0.94 -19.53 3.99
C ALA A 532 -0.59 -18.21 4.69
N ALA A 533 -0.03 -17.23 3.97
CA ALA A 533 0.26 -15.90 4.53
C ALA A 533 -1.04 -15.11 4.83
N ARG A 534 -2.06 -15.20 3.95
CA ARG A 534 -3.40 -14.64 4.21
C ARG A 534 -4.04 -15.27 5.44
N ASP A 535 -4.02 -16.60 5.55
CA ASP A 535 -4.59 -17.33 6.68
C ASP A 535 -3.88 -16.98 7.99
N ALA A 536 -2.55 -16.84 7.96
CA ALA A 536 -1.77 -16.41 9.12
C ALA A 536 -2.09 -14.97 9.57
N PHE A 537 -2.65 -14.13 8.70
CA PHE A 537 -3.16 -12.81 9.07
C PHE A 537 -4.60 -12.87 9.58
N PHE A 538 -5.53 -13.38 8.77
CA PHE A 538 -6.97 -13.28 9.07
C PHE A 538 -7.47 -14.26 10.13
N ASN A 539 -6.73 -15.33 10.41
CA ASN A 539 -7.03 -16.26 11.50
C ASN A 539 -6.21 -15.97 12.76
N ASP A 540 -5.38 -14.92 12.75
CA ASP A 540 -4.67 -14.48 13.95
C ASP A 540 -5.71 -14.03 15.00
N PRO A 541 -5.68 -14.57 16.23
CA PRO A 541 -6.63 -14.19 17.28
C PRO A 541 -6.67 -12.68 17.53
N THR A 542 -5.55 -11.97 17.35
CA THR A 542 -5.51 -10.51 17.52
C THR A 542 -6.37 -9.79 16.48
N PHE A 543 -6.36 -10.26 15.22
CA PHE A 543 -7.24 -9.74 14.17
C PHE A 543 -8.69 -10.11 14.42
N VAL A 544 -8.98 -11.38 14.72
CA VAL A 544 -10.34 -11.87 14.99
C VAL A 544 -10.99 -11.09 16.14
N GLN A 545 -10.25 -10.82 17.22
CA GLN A 545 -10.75 -10.12 18.40
C GLN A 545 -11.13 -8.65 18.14
N THR A 546 -10.57 -8.00 17.11
CA THR A 546 -11.04 -6.65 16.74
C THR A 546 -12.51 -6.64 16.37
N GLY A 547 -13.02 -7.75 15.78
CA GLY A 547 -14.37 -7.82 15.27
C GLY A 547 -14.63 -6.88 14.09
N SER A 548 -13.58 -6.43 13.39
CA SER A 548 -13.64 -5.47 12.28
C SER A 548 -14.08 -6.08 10.93
N TRP A 549 -14.68 -7.28 10.95
CA TRP A 549 -15.20 -7.97 9.76
C TRP A 549 -16.64 -8.43 10.02
N ASP A 550 -17.59 -7.94 9.22
CA ASP A 550 -19.02 -8.26 9.29
C ASP A 550 -19.33 -9.77 9.24
N ARG A 551 -18.45 -10.60 8.67
CA ARG A 551 -18.60 -12.06 8.67
C ARG A 551 -18.78 -12.64 10.08
N TYR A 552 -18.20 -12.02 11.10
CA TYR A 552 -18.28 -12.50 12.49
C TYR A 552 -19.67 -12.28 13.11
N ALA A 553 -20.60 -11.65 12.40
CA ALA A 553 -22.00 -11.64 12.78
C ALA A 553 -22.79 -12.82 12.18
N PHE A 554 -22.19 -13.63 11.32
CA PHE A 554 -22.89 -14.63 10.51
C PHE A 554 -22.12 -15.96 10.36
N ASP A 555 -21.06 -16.16 11.13
CA ASP A 555 -20.19 -17.34 11.03
C ASP A 555 -20.68 -18.52 11.89
N GLY A 556 -21.72 -18.31 12.72
CA GLY A 556 -22.27 -19.34 13.60
C GLY A 556 -21.43 -19.59 14.85
N ASP A 557 -20.43 -18.75 15.14
CA ASP A 557 -19.54 -18.87 16.29
C ASP A 557 -19.74 -17.71 17.27
N THR A 558 -20.43 -17.96 18.39
CA THR A 558 -20.60 -16.96 19.45
C THR A 558 -19.28 -16.58 20.17
N GLY A 559 -18.16 -17.24 19.85
CA GLY A 559 -16.82 -16.86 20.30
C GLY A 559 -16.23 -15.66 19.55
N THR A 560 -16.66 -15.39 18.32
CA THR A 560 -16.30 -14.19 17.55
C THR A 560 -17.33 -13.07 17.78
N ALA A 561 -17.13 -11.89 17.20
CA ALA A 561 -18.09 -10.79 17.24
C ALA A 561 -17.89 -9.83 16.08
N PHE A 562 -18.96 -9.22 15.60
CA PHE A 562 -18.88 -8.00 14.80
C PHE A 562 -18.96 -6.77 15.72
N ASN A 563 -17.91 -5.97 15.72
CA ASN A 563 -17.76 -4.82 16.61
C ASN A 563 -17.81 -3.51 15.84
N ALA A 564 -18.31 -2.45 16.48
CA ALA A 564 -18.03 -1.08 16.06
C ALA A 564 -16.64 -0.69 16.57
N TYR A 565 -15.62 -1.39 16.09
CA TYR A 565 -14.27 -1.38 16.66
C TYR A 565 -13.65 0.02 16.63
N ALA A 566 -13.83 0.76 15.54
CA ALA A 566 -13.35 2.14 15.43
C ALA A 566 -13.87 3.03 16.58
N SER A 567 -15.12 2.83 17.00
CA SER A 567 -15.69 3.54 18.15
C SER A 567 -15.00 3.17 19.46
N THR A 568 -14.78 1.88 19.70
CA THR A 568 -14.07 1.44 20.91
C THR A 568 -12.60 1.88 20.93
N TYR A 569 -11.91 1.78 19.78
CA TYR A 569 -10.51 2.11 19.61
C TYR A 569 -10.25 3.60 19.87
N THR A 570 -11.06 4.46 19.25
CA THR A 570 -10.98 5.92 19.41
C THR A 570 -11.61 6.46 20.69
N LYS A 571 -12.09 5.58 21.59
CA LYS A 571 -12.80 5.96 22.82
C LYS A 571 -14.02 6.87 22.55
N GLY A 572 -14.75 6.58 21.48
CA GLY A 572 -16.01 7.23 21.13
C GLY A 572 -15.90 8.47 20.24
N VAL A 573 -14.71 8.86 19.78
CA VAL A 573 -14.54 9.97 18.83
C VAL A 573 -15.26 9.68 17.52
N ILE A 574 -15.17 8.44 17.02
CA ILE A 574 -16.00 7.94 15.94
C ILE A 574 -17.19 7.21 16.57
N PRO A 575 -18.41 7.80 16.61
CA PRO A 575 -19.55 7.12 17.23
C PRO A 575 -20.01 5.93 16.38
N PRO A 576 -20.66 4.92 16.98
CA PRO A 576 -21.36 3.91 16.21
C PRO A 576 -22.47 4.56 15.39
N GLY A 577 -22.63 4.09 14.16
CA GLY A 577 -23.65 4.57 13.23
C GLY A 577 -24.99 3.84 13.39
N ALA A 578 -25.71 3.70 12.29
CA ALA A 578 -26.87 2.82 12.19
C ALA A 578 -26.45 1.40 11.80
N LEU A 579 -27.08 0.39 12.41
CA LEU A 579 -26.89 -1.00 12.00
C LEU A 579 -27.73 -1.25 10.75
N ARG A 580 -27.07 -1.65 9.66
CA ARG A 580 -27.71 -2.04 8.41
C ARG A 580 -27.37 -3.48 8.12
N ILE A 581 -28.38 -4.28 7.75
CA ILE A 581 -28.24 -5.68 7.39
C ILE A 581 -28.85 -5.87 6.00
N ASP A 582 -28.04 -6.31 5.04
CA ASP A 582 -28.49 -6.72 3.70
C ASP A 582 -28.50 -8.25 3.61
N LEU A 583 -29.70 -8.83 3.51
CA LEU A 583 -29.90 -10.27 3.33
C LEU A 583 -29.47 -10.75 1.92
N GLN A 584 -28.96 -9.85 1.08
CA GLN A 584 -28.56 -9.98 -0.33
C GLN A 584 -29.70 -10.25 -1.31
N LEU A 585 -30.74 -10.96 -0.87
CA LEU A 585 -31.91 -11.31 -1.67
C LEU A 585 -33.19 -11.09 -0.85
N PRO A 586 -34.32 -10.76 -1.51
CA PRO A 586 -35.64 -10.78 -0.87
C PRO A 586 -35.90 -12.13 -0.19
N THR A 587 -36.01 -12.12 1.13
CA THR A 587 -36.04 -13.30 1.98
C THR A 587 -37.29 -13.29 2.87
N ARG A 588 -38.00 -14.42 2.94
CA ARG A 588 -39.08 -14.59 3.93
C ARG A 588 -38.44 -14.85 5.30
N ILE A 589 -38.77 -14.00 6.26
CA ILE A 589 -38.23 -14.03 7.62
C ILE A 589 -39.35 -13.61 8.57
N ASP A 590 -39.52 -14.34 9.66
CA ASP A 590 -40.55 -14.06 10.69
C ASP A 590 -39.90 -13.49 11.97
N GLN A 591 -38.62 -13.80 12.20
CA GLN A 591 -37.86 -13.35 13.36
C GLN A 591 -36.40 -13.09 12.99
N LEU A 592 -35.85 -11.98 13.47
CA LEU A 592 -34.41 -11.72 13.52
C LEU A 592 -33.97 -11.69 14.98
N VAL A 593 -32.84 -12.30 15.31
CA VAL A 593 -32.27 -12.33 16.66
C VAL A 593 -30.83 -11.85 16.60
N LEU A 594 -30.52 -10.79 17.36
CA LEU A 594 -29.15 -10.34 17.62
C LEU A 594 -28.71 -10.95 18.94
N ARG A 595 -27.74 -11.86 18.88
CA ARG A 595 -27.24 -12.61 20.03
C ARG A 595 -26.21 -11.80 20.82
N GLN A 596 -26.35 -11.84 22.13
CA GLN A 596 -25.37 -11.32 23.08
C GLN A 596 -24.93 -9.86 22.83
N VAL A 597 -25.89 -8.98 22.59
CA VAL A 597 -25.63 -7.53 22.46
C VAL A 597 -25.40 -6.90 23.84
N PRO A 598 -24.65 -5.77 23.94
CA PRO A 598 -24.43 -5.06 25.19
C PRO A 598 -25.72 -4.80 25.98
N ALA A 599 -25.61 -4.80 27.31
CA ALA A 599 -26.75 -4.68 28.22
C ALA A 599 -27.44 -3.30 28.10
N ASP A 600 -26.66 -2.25 27.86
CA ASP A 600 -27.06 -0.86 27.68
C ASP A 600 -27.51 -0.54 26.25
N TYR A 601 -27.35 -1.47 25.30
CA TYR A 601 -27.71 -1.23 23.91
C TYR A 601 -29.21 -0.96 23.72
N GLN A 602 -29.51 0.18 23.08
CA GLN A 602 -30.85 0.59 22.66
C GLN A 602 -30.90 0.73 21.13
N PRO A 603 -31.67 -0.10 20.40
CA PRO A 603 -31.66 -0.12 18.94
C PRO A 603 -32.25 1.13 18.27
N GLY A 604 -33.07 1.90 18.99
CA GLY A 604 -33.85 2.99 18.42
C GLY A 604 -34.95 2.46 17.49
N SER A 605 -35.22 3.16 16.38
CA SER A 605 -36.18 2.68 15.38
C SER A 605 -35.61 1.49 14.60
N VAL A 606 -36.44 0.48 14.35
CA VAL A 606 -36.09 -0.68 13.52
C VAL A 606 -37.07 -0.76 12.37
N ALA A 607 -36.58 -0.97 11.16
CA ALA A 607 -37.43 -1.06 9.98
C ALA A 607 -36.90 -2.04 8.93
N PHE A 608 -37.84 -2.62 8.19
CA PHE A 608 -37.60 -3.57 7.11
C PHE A 608 -38.04 -3.00 5.77
N SER A 609 -37.30 -3.29 4.72
CA SER A 609 -37.64 -2.90 3.35
C SER A 609 -37.22 -3.96 2.34
N ASN A 610 -37.88 -3.98 1.19
CA ASN A 610 -37.47 -4.76 0.04
C ASN A 610 -36.89 -3.90 -1.09
N ASP A 611 -37.15 -2.59 -1.08
CA ASP A 611 -36.87 -1.67 -2.19
C ASP A 611 -36.14 -0.38 -1.75
N LEU A 612 -35.80 -0.25 -0.46
CA LEU A 612 -35.23 0.94 0.20
C LEU A 612 -36.14 2.19 0.18
N VAL A 613 -37.34 2.10 -0.39
CA VAL A 613 -38.32 3.19 -0.46
C VAL A 613 -39.37 3.00 0.62
N ARG A 614 -39.96 1.81 0.68
CA ARG A 614 -41.05 1.47 1.60
C ARG A 614 -40.46 0.77 2.82
N TRP A 615 -40.54 1.44 3.97
CA TRP A 615 -40.03 0.94 5.25
C TRP A 615 -41.19 0.57 6.17
N GLN A 616 -41.15 -0.65 6.72
CA GLN A 616 -42.11 -1.14 7.69
C GLN A 616 -41.46 -1.23 9.07
N SER A 617 -42.01 -0.51 10.04
CA SER A 617 -41.50 -0.48 11.40
C SER A 617 -41.66 -1.83 12.09
N ALA A 618 -40.66 -2.20 12.88
CA ALA A 618 -40.62 -3.42 13.68
C ALA A 618 -40.44 -3.08 15.17
N THR A 619 -40.93 -3.96 16.03
CA THR A 619 -40.72 -3.86 17.48
C THR A 619 -39.62 -4.80 17.93
N THR A 620 -38.96 -4.46 19.03
CA THR A 620 -37.92 -5.30 19.63
C THR A 620 -38.32 -5.77 21.02
N LYS A 621 -37.85 -6.96 21.41
CA LYS A 621 -37.99 -7.53 22.75
C LYS A 621 -36.64 -8.09 23.18
N ARG A 622 -36.13 -7.62 24.32
CA ARG A 622 -34.92 -8.16 24.92
C ARG A 622 -35.25 -9.39 25.78
N THR A 623 -34.47 -10.44 25.62
CA THR A 623 -34.53 -11.64 26.47
C THR A 623 -33.11 -11.97 26.91
N ARG A 624 -32.78 -11.75 28.18
CA ARG A 624 -31.40 -11.80 28.69
C ARG A 624 -30.49 -10.89 27.86
N THR A 625 -29.46 -11.45 27.23
CA THR A 625 -28.48 -10.75 26.41
C THR A 625 -28.88 -10.64 24.94
N ASP A 626 -30.00 -11.24 24.53
CA ASP A 626 -30.43 -11.30 23.14
C ASP A 626 -31.51 -10.26 22.84
N LEU A 627 -31.44 -9.67 21.65
CA LEU A 627 -32.45 -8.77 21.12
C LEU A 627 -33.23 -9.48 20.02
N HIS A 628 -34.51 -9.76 20.29
CA HIS A 628 -35.42 -10.33 19.31
C HIS A 628 -36.17 -9.21 18.59
N VAL A 629 -36.17 -9.25 17.26
CA VAL A 629 -36.86 -8.29 16.40
C VAL A 629 -38.05 -9.01 15.75
N ALA A 630 -39.26 -8.49 16.00
CA ALA A 630 -40.48 -9.00 15.40
C ALA A 630 -40.61 -8.47 13.97
N VAL A 631 -40.58 -9.37 12.98
CA VAL A 631 -40.63 -8.97 11.57
C VAL A 631 -42.06 -8.55 11.19
N PRO A 632 -42.26 -7.44 10.46
CA PRO A 632 -43.58 -7.03 9.99
C PRO A 632 -44.23 -8.06 9.06
N LYS A 633 -45.57 -8.14 9.08
CA LYS A 633 -46.32 -9.03 8.18
C LYS A 633 -46.29 -8.52 6.74
N GLY A 634 -46.27 -9.43 5.77
CA GLY A 634 -46.63 -9.10 4.37
C GLY A 634 -45.48 -8.88 3.38
N GLY A 635 -44.27 -9.40 3.64
CA GLY A 635 -43.22 -9.36 2.62
C GLY A 635 -42.21 -10.51 2.74
N PRO A 636 -41.53 -10.87 1.64
CA PRO A 636 -40.09 -11.04 1.74
C PRO A 636 -39.44 -9.66 1.96
N PHE A 637 -38.40 -9.61 2.78
CA PHE A 637 -37.59 -8.42 3.04
C PHE A 637 -36.16 -8.66 2.61
N ARG A 638 -35.45 -7.60 2.22
CA ARG A 638 -34.02 -7.68 1.90
C ARG A 638 -33.18 -6.83 2.84
N TYR A 639 -33.67 -5.64 3.18
CA TYR A 639 -32.93 -4.65 3.93
C TYR A 639 -33.54 -4.47 5.31
N ILE A 640 -32.67 -4.40 6.31
CA ILE A 640 -33.04 -4.15 7.69
C ILE A 640 -32.16 -3.01 8.18
N LYS A 641 -32.76 -2.00 8.81
CA LYS A 641 -32.01 -0.93 9.46
C LYS A 641 -32.47 -0.73 10.90
N MET A 642 -31.51 -0.51 11.79
CA MET A 642 -31.72 -0.06 13.16
C MET A 642 -31.02 1.28 13.34
N ALA A 643 -31.68 2.24 13.98
CA ALA A 643 -31.16 3.59 14.12
C ALA A 643 -29.78 3.61 14.80
N ASN A 644 -29.56 2.76 15.79
CA ASN A 644 -28.28 2.67 16.50
C ASN A 644 -27.67 1.29 16.31
N ALA A 645 -26.39 1.24 15.97
CA ALA A 645 -25.63 -0.01 15.99
C ALA A 645 -25.18 -0.37 17.42
N PRO A 646 -25.17 -1.66 17.78
CA PRO A 646 -24.53 -2.10 19.03
C PRO A 646 -23.01 -1.97 18.89
N LEU A 647 -22.32 -1.73 20.00
CA LEU A 647 -20.84 -1.75 20.00
C LEU A 647 -20.28 -3.14 19.66
N SER A 648 -21.05 -4.20 19.93
CA SER A 648 -20.69 -5.58 19.63
C SER A 648 -21.95 -6.43 19.42
N VAL A 649 -21.90 -7.37 18.49
CA VAL A 649 -22.91 -8.42 18.32
C VAL A 649 -22.21 -9.74 18.00
N ARG A 650 -22.59 -10.82 18.69
CA ARG A 650 -21.93 -12.12 18.55
C ARG A 650 -22.42 -12.93 17.36
N GLU A 651 -23.72 -12.82 17.05
CA GLU A 651 -24.33 -13.53 15.93
C GLU A 651 -25.66 -12.82 15.61
N MET A 652 -26.01 -12.77 14.32
CA MET A 652 -27.29 -12.28 13.82
C MET A 652 -28.00 -13.40 13.05
N GLU A 653 -29.08 -13.91 13.62
CA GLU A 653 -29.79 -15.07 13.10
C GLU A 653 -31.19 -14.69 12.61
N GLY A 654 -31.55 -15.13 11.40
CA GLY A 654 -32.94 -15.09 10.95
C GLY A 654 -33.63 -16.44 11.01
N PHE A 655 -34.93 -16.41 11.26
CA PHE A 655 -35.78 -17.59 11.28
C PHE A 655 -37.02 -17.39 10.43
N TYR A 656 -37.43 -18.45 9.74
CA TYR A 656 -38.72 -18.55 9.06
C TYR A 656 -39.39 -19.86 9.47
N GLN A 657 -40.63 -19.80 9.96
CA GLN A 657 -41.36 -20.99 10.44
C GLN A 657 -40.53 -21.86 11.41
N ASN A 658 -39.87 -21.23 12.38
CA ASN A 658 -38.96 -21.85 13.37
C ASN A 658 -37.71 -22.53 12.79
N ARG A 659 -37.38 -22.33 11.51
CA ARG A 659 -36.13 -22.82 10.91
C ARG A 659 -35.12 -21.69 10.76
N LYS A 660 -33.88 -21.91 11.20
CA LYS A 660 -32.76 -20.96 11.00
C LYS A 660 -32.48 -20.83 9.50
N LEU A 661 -32.36 -19.59 9.02
CA LEU A 661 -32.04 -19.28 7.64
C LEU A 661 -30.51 -19.29 7.44
N PRO A 662 -30.02 -19.66 6.24
CA PRO A 662 -28.61 -19.50 5.90
C PRO A 662 -28.26 -18.01 5.81
N ALA A 663 -27.25 -17.59 6.57
CA ALA A 663 -26.82 -16.20 6.68
C ALA A 663 -25.41 -15.94 6.14
N SER A 664 -24.71 -16.94 5.61
CA SER A 664 -23.31 -16.84 5.17
C SER A 664 -23.07 -15.84 4.03
N SER A 665 -24.13 -15.42 3.32
CA SER A 665 -24.07 -14.38 2.29
C SER A 665 -24.49 -13.00 2.80
N TRP A 666 -25.10 -12.90 3.99
CA TRP A 666 -25.60 -11.63 4.52
C TRP A 666 -24.44 -10.68 4.81
N LYS A 667 -24.73 -9.38 4.76
CA LYS A 667 -23.77 -8.32 5.02
C LYS A 667 -24.27 -7.38 6.08
N ALA A 668 -23.35 -6.75 6.80
CA ALA A 668 -23.68 -5.73 7.78
C ALA A 668 -22.74 -4.53 7.77
N SER A 669 -23.26 -3.37 8.18
CA SER A 669 -22.46 -2.18 8.49
C SER A 669 -22.92 -1.57 9.82
N ASN A 670 -22.00 -1.01 10.60
CA ASN A 670 -22.27 -0.44 11.93
C ASN A 670 -21.67 0.96 12.18
N LEU A 671 -21.05 1.59 11.17
CA LEU A 671 -20.40 2.91 11.32
C LEU A 671 -21.06 4.04 10.52
N PHE A 672 -21.74 3.74 9.40
CA PHE A 672 -22.39 4.78 8.62
C PHE A 672 -23.50 5.46 9.41
N GLU A 673 -23.54 6.77 9.35
CA GLU A 673 -24.50 7.59 10.09
C GLU A 673 -25.97 7.23 9.79
N LYS A 674 -26.86 7.78 10.61
CA LYS A 674 -28.30 7.77 10.34
C LYS A 674 -28.59 8.67 9.14
N GLU A 675 -29.69 8.40 8.45
CA GLU A 675 -30.17 9.26 7.36
C GLU A 675 -30.21 10.74 7.78
N LYS A 676 -29.54 11.58 6.99
CA LYS A 676 -29.51 13.03 7.13
C LYS A 676 -30.29 13.69 6.00
N GLU A 677 -30.85 14.87 6.29
CA GLU A 677 -31.53 15.67 5.28
C GLU A 677 -30.49 16.24 4.29
N ALA A 678 -30.71 16.00 2.98
CA ALA A 678 -29.97 16.71 1.95
C ALA A 678 -30.39 18.19 1.96
N LYS A 679 -29.44 19.12 1.92
CA LYS A 679 -29.69 20.55 1.80
C LYS A 679 -29.40 21.07 0.39
N LEU A 680 -28.38 20.53 -0.28
CA LEU A 680 -28.01 20.87 -1.66
C LEU A 680 -27.99 19.63 -2.54
N ALA A 681 -28.15 19.82 -3.86
CA ALA A 681 -28.13 18.75 -4.84
C ALA A 681 -27.53 19.22 -6.17
N TRP A 682 -26.80 18.34 -6.83
CA TRP A 682 -26.26 18.51 -8.19
C TRP A 682 -26.56 17.29 -9.04
N ALA A 683 -26.66 17.47 -10.35
CA ALA A 683 -26.82 16.37 -11.29
C ALA A 683 -26.15 16.60 -12.64
N HIS A 684 -25.84 15.49 -13.31
CA HIS A 684 -25.41 15.48 -14.72
C HIS A 684 -26.02 14.26 -15.42
N SER A 685 -26.62 14.46 -16.60
CA SER A 685 -27.16 13.37 -17.41
C SER A 685 -26.23 13.05 -18.56
N PHE A 686 -26.00 11.76 -18.80
CA PHE A 686 -25.02 11.28 -19.77
C PHE A 686 -25.40 9.88 -20.26
N SER A 687 -24.63 9.38 -21.23
CA SER A 687 -24.62 7.96 -21.59
C SER A 687 -23.19 7.55 -21.90
N ILE A 688 -22.89 6.25 -21.80
CA ILE A 688 -21.57 5.71 -22.12
C ILE A 688 -21.75 4.80 -23.34
N ALA A 689 -21.24 5.20 -24.49
CA ALA A 689 -21.36 4.39 -25.71
C ALA A 689 -20.54 3.09 -25.58
N GLU A 690 -19.32 3.22 -25.07
CA GLU A 690 -18.40 2.10 -24.84
C GLU A 690 -17.50 2.38 -23.63
N ALA A 691 -17.13 1.29 -22.95
CA ALA A 691 -16.18 1.30 -21.86
C ALA A 691 -15.40 -0.01 -21.86
N ASP A 692 -14.20 0.08 -21.32
CA ASP A 692 -13.31 -1.06 -21.18
C ASP A 692 -13.69 -1.94 -19.98
N SER A 693 -13.23 -3.19 -19.99
CA SER A 693 -13.30 -4.02 -18.79
C SER A 693 -12.50 -3.36 -17.65
N GLY A 694 -13.07 -3.35 -16.45
CA GLY A 694 -12.47 -2.66 -15.30
C GLY A 694 -12.67 -1.13 -15.31
N SER A 695 -13.46 -0.59 -16.24
CA SER A 695 -13.83 0.82 -16.20
C SER A 695 -14.70 1.18 -15.01
N TYR A 696 -14.50 2.38 -14.47
CA TYR A 696 -15.32 2.96 -13.42
C TYR A 696 -15.44 4.47 -13.61
N LEU A 697 -16.55 5.03 -13.15
CA LEU A 697 -16.71 6.48 -13.06
C LEU A 697 -16.07 6.98 -11.78
N ALA A 698 -15.30 8.06 -11.89
CA ALA A 698 -14.75 8.82 -10.78
C ALA A 698 -15.50 10.16 -10.69
N LEU A 699 -16.37 10.30 -9.69
CA LEU A 699 -17.04 11.56 -9.38
C LEU A 699 -16.15 12.34 -8.39
N ALA A 700 -15.36 13.26 -8.94
CA ALA A 700 -14.47 14.15 -8.19
C ALA A 700 -15.26 15.30 -7.59
N VAL A 701 -15.15 15.49 -6.27
CA VAL A 701 -15.80 16.59 -5.56
C VAL A 701 -14.75 17.40 -4.79
N PRO A 702 -14.02 18.33 -5.46
CA PRO A 702 -13.02 19.13 -4.78
C PRO A 702 -13.69 20.11 -3.81
N GLY A 703 -13.05 20.34 -2.67
CA GLY A 703 -13.57 21.23 -1.62
C GLY A 703 -13.21 20.75 -0.22
N ASN A 704 -13.63 21.52 0.78
CA ASN A 704 -13.42 21.19 2.19
C ASN A 704 -14.78 20.99 2.88
N TYR A 705 -15.02 19.82 3.44
CA TYR A 705 -16.27 19.44 4.08
C TYR A 705 -16.07 18.18 4.92
N LYS A 706 -16.89 18.00 5.95
CA LYS A 706 -16.74 16.87 6.88
C LYS A 706 -17.01 15.52 6.22
N THR A 707 -16.37 14.49 6.75
CA THR A 707 -16.66 13.08 6.40
C THR A 707 -18.18 12.80 6.46
N GLU A 708 -18.68 12.06 5.45
CA GLU A 708 -20.11 11.70 5.28
C GLU A 708 -21.10 12.86 5.07
N SER A 709 -20.64 14.11 4.91
CA SER A 709 -21.52 15.23 4.52
C SER A 709 -22.03 15.16 3.08
N LEU A 710 -21.42 14.31 2.25
CA LEU A 710 -21.78 14.10 0.86
C LEU A 710 -22.15 12.64 0.59
N PHE A 711 -23.13 12.45 -0.30
CA PHE A 711 -23.51 11.14 -0.81
C PHE A 711 -23.97 11.23 -2.27
N ALA A 712 -23.74 10.17 -3.03
CA ALA A 712 -23.95 10.16 -4.47
C ALA A 712 -24.50 8.82 -4.96
N ALA A 713 -25.17 8.87 -6.12
CA ALA A 713 -25.58 7.68 -6.86
C ALA A 713 -25.71 7.98 -8.36
N VAL A 714 -25.67 6.92 -9.17
CA VAL A 714 -26.02 6.96 -10.60
C VAL A 714 -27.38 6.29 -10.79
N ARG A 715 -28.32 7.01 -11.39
CA ARG A 715 -29.61 6.48 -11.80
C ARG A 715 -29.52 5.90 -13.21
N ALA A 716 -29.98 4.66 -13.40
CA ALA A 716 -30.13 3.99 -14.69
C ALA A 716 -31.57 3.49 -14.85
N GLY A 717 -32.44 4.30 -15.46
CA GLY A 717 -33.89 4.05 -15.45
C GLY A 717 -34.46 4.14 -14.03
N ASN A 718 -35.02 3.03 -13.52
CA ASN A 718 -35.57 2.94 -12.16
C ASN A 718 -34.54 2.43 -11.12
N GLU A 719 -33.35 2.05 -11.55
CA GLU A 719 -32.31 1.52 -10.67
C GLU A 719 -31.38 2.64 -10.18
N TRP A 720 -30.99 2.56 -8.91
CA TRP A 720 -29.97 3.40 -8.30
C TRP A 720 -28.70 2.58 -8.07
N LEU A 721 -27.59 3.08 -8.57
CA LEU A 721 -26.26 2.50 -8.42
C LEU A 721 -25.46 3.36 -7.46
N ALA A 722 -25.12 2.79 -6.31
CA ALA A 722 -24.22 3.43 -5.37
C ALA A 722 -22.76 3.33 -5.84
N PRO A 723 -21.89 4.24 -5.36
CA PRO A 723 -20.46 4.00 -5.42
C PRO A 723 -20.13 2.78 -4.55
N THR A 724 -19.19 1.97 -4.99
CA THR A 724 -18.70 0.82 -4.19
C THR A 724 -17.46 1.16 -3.39
N ASP A 725 -16.88 2.34 -3.65
CA ASP A 725 -15.70 2.84 -2.98
C ASP A 725 -15.65 4.38 -3.11
N ARG A 726 -14.84 5.03 -2.28
CA ARG A 726 -14.51 6.46 -2.41
C ARG A 726 -13.15 6.72 -1.77
N SER A 727 -12.38 7.63 -2.34
CA SER A 727 -11.18 8.14 -1.67
C SER A 727 -11.41 9.53 -1.13
N PRO A 728 -11.08 9.80 0.14
CA PRO A 728 -10.71 8.82 1.17
C PRO A 728 -11.84 7.91 1.63
N SER A 729 -11.48 6.71 2.08
CA SER A 729 -12.38 5.60 2.39
C SER A 729 -13.63 6.02 3.16
N PHE A 730 -14.75 5.35 2.87
CA PHE A 730 -15.92 5.38 3.77
C PHE A 730 -15.51 4.97 5.19
N PRO A 731 -16.18 5.49 6.25
CA PRO A 731 -15.91 5.07 7.61
C PRO A 731 -15.85 3.56 7.74
N TYR A 732 -14.82 3.08 8.42
CA TYR A 732 -14.47 1.66 8.46
C TYR A 732 -13.97 1.27 9.85
N ASN A 733 -14.13 -0.01 10.19
CA ASN A 733 -13.56 -0.58 11.39
C ASN A 733 -12.06 -0.81 11.13
N ASN A 734 -11.18 -0.19 11.92
CA ASN A 734 -9.75 -0.28 11.68
C ASN A 734 -9.13 -1.61 12.12
N TRP A 735 -7.95 -1.91 11.55
CA TRP A 735 -7.04 -2.92 12.09
C TRP A 735 -6.08 -2.31 13.11
N GLU A 736 -5.39 -1.23 12.74
CA GLU A 736 -4.40 -0.57 13.61
C GLU A 736 -4.85 0.83 14.00
N HIS A 737 -4.98 1.74 13.03
CA HIS A 737 -5.31 3.15 13.28
C HIS A 737 -6.52 3.55 12.45
N VAL A 738 -7.20 4.63 12.84
CA VAL A 738 -8.26 5.25 12.06
C VAL A 738 -8.08 6.76 12.15
N ASP A 739 -8.22 7.43 11.01
CA ASP A 739 -8.25 8.89 10.95
C ASP A 739 -9.41 9.33 10.06
N THR A 740 -9.83 10.58 10.24
CA THR A 740 -10.83 11.22 9.41
C THR A 740 -10.21 12.37 8.67
N ILE A 741 -10.57 12.51 7.41
CA ILE A 741 -10.13 13.64 6.60
C ILE A 741 -11.32 14.45 6.14
N ASP A 742 -11.08 15.73 5.94
CA ASP A 742 -12.06 16.65 5.40
C ASP A 742 -11.85 16.83 3.89
N GLY A 743 -12.94 16.80 3.14
CA GLY A 743 -12.99 17.26 1.77
C GLY A 743 -12.38 16.32 0.72
N ASN A 744 -12.31 16.87 -0.50
CA ASN A 744 -11.66 16.28 -1.69
C ASN A 744 -12.01 14.81 -1.99
N VAL A 745 -13.25 14.42 -1.69
CA VAL A 745 -13.75 13.07 -1.93
C VAL A 745 -13.88 12.80 -3.42
N THR A 746 -13.50 11.60 -3.83
CA THR A 746 -13.84 11.03 -5.14
C THR A 746 -14.64 9.75 -4.96
N PHE A 747 -15.86 9.70 -5.48
CA PHE A 747 -16.69 8.48 -5.46
C PHE A 747 -16.43 7.61 -6.69
N TYR A 748 -16.31 6.29 -6.50
CA TYR A 748 -16.01 5.33 -7.57
C TYR A 748 -17.19 4.41 -7.86
N PHE A 749 -17.65 4.43 -9.12
CA PHE A 749 -18.77 3.62 -9.60
C PHE A 749 -18.32 2.63 -10.67
N PRO A 750 -18.29 1.32 -10.40
CA PRO A 750 -17.95 0.33 -11.42
C PRO A 750 -18.90 0.39 -12.61
N VAL A 751 -18.35 0.47 -13.83
CA VAL A 751 -19.14 0.48 -15.06
C VAL A 751 -19.29 -0.96 -15.57
N LYS A 752 -20.52 -1.45 -15.58
CA LYS A 752 -20.86 -2.78 -16.11
C LYS A 752 -21.44 -2.64 -17.53
N ASN A 753 -21.21 -3.64 -18.40
CA ASN A 753 -21.70 -3.65 -19.78
C ASN A 753 -23.21 -3.33 -19.91
N ARG A 754 -24.02 -3.76 -18.94
CA ARG A 754 -25.47 -3.49 -18.89
C ARG A 754 -25.84 -2.00 -18.79
N LEU A 755 -24.88 -1.12 -18.51
CA LEU A 755 -25.07 0.33 -18.38
C LEU A 755 -24.74 1.07 -19.68
N LEU A 756 -24.03 0.41 -20.62
CA LEU A 756 -23.68 1.02 -21.89
C LEU A 756 -24.94 1.38 -22.67
N THR A 757 -24.85 2.49 -23.41
CA THR A 757 -25.90 3.11 -24.22
C THR A 757 -27.20 3.45 -23.49
N LYS A 758 -27.28 3.26 -22.17
CA LYS A 758 -28.45 3.66 -21.38
C LYS A 758 -28.36 5.14 -21.01
N PRO A 759 -29.49 5.84 -20.89
CA PRO A 759 -29.52 7.15 -20.25
C PRO A 759 -29.20 6.99 -18.77
N LEU A 760 -28.18 7.70 -18.31
CA LEU A 760 -27.70 7.71 -16.94
C LEU A 760 -27.80 9.13 -16.38
N THR A 761 -28.07 9.24 -15.08
CA THR A 761 -27.98 10.52 -14.36
C THR A 761 -27.17 10.30 -13.10
N VAL A 762 -26.02 10.96 -12.97
CA VAL A 762 -25.30 11.02 -11.69
C VAL A 762 -25.90 12.14 -10.86
N THR A 763 -26.10 11.89 -9.57
CA THR A 763 -26.58 12.87 -8.60
C THR A 763 -25.65 12.91 -7.40
N LEU A 764 -25.35 14.11 -6.91
CA LEU A 764 -24.62 14.37 -5.68
C LEU A 764 -25.53 15.16 -4.73
N TYR A 765 -25.49 14.83 -3.46
CA TYR A 765 -26.23 15.53 -2.40
C TYR A 765 -25.27 15.94 -1.29
N SER A 766 -25.56 17.08 -0.67
CA SER A 766 -24.84 17.56 0.51
C SER A 766 -25.82 17.76 1.66
N THR A 767 -25.42 17.39 2.88
CA THR A 767 -26.12 17.74 4.13
C THR A 767 -25.72 19.13 4.66
N ASP A 768 -24.74 19.75 4.03
CA ASP A 768 -24.21 21.08 4.34
C ASP A 768 -24.68 22.08 3.27
N ASP A 769 -25.37 23.15 3.71
CA ASP A 769 -25.93 24.23 2.89
C ASP A 769 -24.90 25.30 2.53
N THR A 770 -23.70 25.26 3.12
CA THR A 770 -22.62 26.21 2.82
C THR A 770 -21.83 25.83 1.56
N LEU A 771 -21.98 24.61 1.06
CA LEU A 771 -21.20 24.06 -0.06
C LEU A 771 -21.75 24.46 -1.44
N THR A 772 -22.27 25.68 -1.61
CA THR A 772 -22.97 26.13 -2.82
C THR A 772 -22.07 26.27 -4.05
N GLU A 773 -20.76 26.45 -3.84
CA GLU A 773 -19.78 26.71 -4.91
C GLU A 773 -19.06 25.46 -5.43
N LEU A 774 -19.41 24.27 -4.93
CA LEU A 774 -18.79 23.02 -5.39
C LEU A 774 -18.90 22.86 -6.92
N GLN A 775 -17.83 22.35 -7.52
CA GLN A 775 -17.75 22.03 -8.95
C GLN A 775 -17.49 20.53 -9.17
N PRO A 776 -18.46 19.65 -8.88
CA PRO A 776 -18.26 18.22 -9.01
C PRO A 776 -18.07 17.83 -10.48
N ALA A 777 -17.05 17.02 -10.77
CA ALA A 777 -16.75 16.57 -12.12
C ALA A 777 -16.79 15.05 -12.21
N LEU A 778 -17.48 14.52 -13.22
CA LEU A 778 -17.55 13.11 -13.52
C LEU A 778 -16.54 12.75 -14.60
N TRP A 779 -15.72 11.74 -14.33
CA TRP A 779 -14.76 11.17 -15.26
C TRP A 779 -15.01 9.68 -15.43
N LEU A 780 -14.67 9.14 -16.59
CA LEU A 780 -14.56 7.71 -16.83
C LEU A 780 -13.09 7.36 -16.93
N THR A 781 -12.66 6.29 -16.27
CA THR A 781 -11.29 5.77 -16.29
C THR A 781 -11.29 4.25 -16.14
N ASN A 782 -10.13 3.61 -16.07
CA ASN A 782 -10.02 2.17 -15.84
C ASN A 782 -8.79 1.75 -15.04
N TYR A 783 -8.97 0.71 -14.23
CA TYR A 783 -7.87 -0.02 -13.60
C TYR A 783 -8.33 -1.44 -13.22
N PRO A 784 -7.50 -2.49 -13.42
CA PRO A 784 -6.26 -2.48 -14.22
C PRO A 784 -6.53 -2.12 -15.69
N ASN A 785 -5.46 -1.88 -16.47
CA ASN A 785 -5.61 -1.57 -17.88
C ASN A 785 -6.35 -2.69 -18.63
N SER A 786 -7.08 -2.29 -19.67
CA SER A 786 -7.99 -3.15 -20.45
C SER A 786 -7.32 -3.93 -21.57
N LEU A 787 -5.98 -3.90 -21.60
CA LEU A 787 -5.21 -4.51 -22.67
C LEU A 787 -5.40 -6.02 -22.64
N LEU A 788 -5.75 -6.57 -23.81
CA LEU A 788 -5.76 -8.00 -24.03
C LEU A 788 -4.33 -8.52 -24.00
N LYS A 789 -4.16 -9.73 -23.47
CA LYS A 789 -2.86 -10.33 -23.22
C LYS A 789 -2.67 -11.53 -24.16
N LYS A 790 -1.49 -11.64 -24.75
CA LYS A 790 -1.03 -12.86 -25.44
C LYS A 790 0.30 -13.30 -24.86
N GLU A 791 0.46 -14.58 -24.60
CA GLU A 791 1.66 -15.12 -23.97
C GLU A 791 2.68 -15.51 -25.05
N LEU A 792 3.87 -14.90 -24.98
CA LEU A 792 5.04 -15.28 -25.75
C LEU A 792 6.04 -15.99 -24.83
N VAL A 793 6.39 -17.22 -25.17
CA VAL A 793 7.39 -18.02 -24.45
C VAL A 793 8.59 -18.26 -25.36
N LEU A 794 9.79 -17.95 -24.88
CA LEU A 794 11.07 -18.15 -25.58
C LEU A 794 11.96 -19.13 -24.78
N GLU A 795 12.46 -20.19 -25.43
CA GLU A 795 13.24 -21.27 -24.81
C GLU A 795 14.69 -21.32 -25.27
#